data_AF-A0A8J2L7J8-F1
#
_entry.id   AF-A0A8J2L7J8-F1
#
_cell.length_a   1.000
_cell.length_b   1.000
_cell.length_c   1.000
_cell.angle_alpha   90.00
_cell.angle_beta   90.00
_cell.angle_gamma   90.00
#
_symmetry.space_group_name_H-M   'P 1'
#
loop_
_entity.id
_entity.type
_entity.pdbx_description
1 polymer ?
#
loop_
_entity_poly.entity_id
_entity_poly.type
_entity_poly.pdbx_seq_one_letter_code
_entity_poly.pdbx_strand_id
1 'polypeptide(L)'
;LSRHQYFRLDSGMSSGASMFKSKAVDKTKEERGHGVEVVDSVIRKIRRSQVFRDDYDFLKRIAFLETNFGADVHTFRDNYFGGIWQVPESFLNITKSDKLNELHKEIRSSFDIDWKSVQWTDLTKPLHSAIAIRLYIQTISENIPQTISKQGLLYEKIYNKRDASAQFIARITEFENTAEKCKGLFDLTVVLDGSGSVGKVDFEKSKDFVVKLFATYSSSDLRKGFILFGNDAFMVFPLDNNFTTPELQDIVRNVRYPSEATNTNAGIMMAVEMIQNSKPRPGVPSIMIVFTDGESNIGDGVSNIKYAKQSNITTFAIGIGARLNQTELRTIAYNDSSRVMVVHDFNTLSTLAHRLNAETCLVSHKPNLNEEVTDTLTKDEKRYYSFPMTPDGITVKVNQTEGETDGFYSFTEENPSQSVHDGLIEGETTYISPPNELLDKFMSSESTETFGDSILDEQVYITLNGKENENVYSIQVLEGDGNPKNKNKNSSLSEIDVSTDQEKLTGNNLLNNTSEPDTGNSTNTGVGDNDNSQPGLNGGETMAAGSNANGTNGDSSMGSSSEDKGDNKAGDGDSGQDKTGKNGNNGTSEDTNNFGDKNGNSTTDGQGTSPISMGDYGGLPRFSGMGFNGQRNVRCPDNQVVFQAFAGRCDLYTLCACGVKVLLECSPGLYFDTSIGACNFIQLVDCASSPYPDLIVIKNKQG
;
A
#
# COMPACT_ATOMS: atom_id res chain seq x y z
N LEU A 1 -26.82 42.56 2.33
CA LEU A 1 -27.93 42.86 3.28
C LEU A 1 -27.90 41.81 4.39
N SER A 2 -27.92 42.25 5.66
CA SER A 2 -28.04 41.50 6.93
C SER A 2 -27.61 40.03 7.08
N ARG A 3 -26.75 39.81 8.10
CA ARG A 3 -26.87 38.83 9.21
C ARG A 3 -27.69 37.54 9.00
N HIS A 4 -27.15 36.42 9.49
CA HIS A 4 -27.59 35.85 10.78
C HIS A 4 -26.43 35.13 11.49
N GLN A 5 -26.12 35.53 12.72
CA GLN A 5 -25.30 34.75 13.65
C GLN A 5 -26.25 33.86 14.45
N TYR A 6 -25.95 32.57 14.59
CA TYR A 6 -26.52 31.73 15.64
C TYR A 6 -25.42 31.32 16.62
N PHE A 7 -25.14 32.22 17.58
CA PHE A 7 -24.60 31.80 18.87
C PHE A 7 -25.75 31.18 19.67
N ARG A 8 -25.69 29.88 19.96
CA ARG A 8 -26.53 29.27 20.98
C ARG A 8 -25.69 29.06 22.23
N LEU A 9 -25.84 29.98 23.18
CA LEU A 9 -25.43 29.76 24.57
C LEU A 9 -26.48 28.86 25.20
N ASP A 10 -26.08 27.65 25.61
CA ASP A 10 -26.80 26.90 26.64
C ASP A 10 -25.83 26.66 27.80
N SER A 11 -26.30 26.96 29.01
CA SER A 11 -25.54 26.93 30.25
C SER A 11 -26.32 26.14 31.29
N GLY A 12 -25.76 25.02 31.75
CA GLY A 12 -26.52 24.01 32.51
C GLY A 12 -25.71 22.84 33.06
N MET A 13 -24.69 23.14 33.87
CA MET A 13 -24.12 22.30 34.95
C MET A 13 -23.86 20.78 34.76
N SER A 14 -22.55 20.44 34.82
CA SER A 14 -21.98 19.36 35.66
C SER A 14 -22.09 17.88 35.24
N SER A 15 -21.11 17.41 34.49
CA SER A 15 -20.06 16.54 35.08
C SER A 15 -18.76 16.67 34.26
N GLY A 16 -17.61 16.63 34.92
CA GLY A 16 -16.35 17.05 34.31
C GLY A 16 -15.67 16.00 33.44
N ALA A 17 -15.64 16.23 32.13
CA ALA A 17 -14.51 15.85 31.29
C ALA A 17 -13.82 17.15 30.84
N SER A 18 -12.57 17.36 31.27
CA SER A 18 -11.77 18.49 30.79
C SER A 18 -11.33 18.20 29.36
N MET A 19 -12.19 18.51 28.39
CA MET A 19 -11.92 18.31 26.97
C MET A 19 -10.86 19.31 26.51
N PHE A 20 -9.59 19.01 26.84
CA PHE A 20 -8.44 19.60 26.19
C PHE A 20 -8.53 19.24 24.72
N LYS A 21 -9.01 20.17 23.88
CA LYS A 21 -8.79 20.06 22.44
C LYS A 21 -7.29 20.09 22.21
N SER A 22 -6.70 18.92 22.00
CA SER A 22 -5.33 18.77 21.51
C SER A 22 -5.21 19.65 20.27
N LYS A 23 -4.32 20.64 20.32
CA LYS A 23 -4.08 21.53 19.19
C LYS A 23 -3.39 20.71 18.10
N ALA A 24 -3.83 20.83 16.85
CA ALA A 24 -3.11 20.24 15.71
C ALA A 24 -1.65 20.71 15.69
N VAL A 25 -0.74 19.78 15.42
CA VAL A 25 0.72 19.95 15.41
C VAL A 25 1.24 19.65 14.01
N ASP A 26 2.10 20.52 13.48
CA ASP A 26 2.85 20.28 12.23
C ASP A 26 4.27 20.83 12.37
N LYS A 27 5.14 20.07 13.06
CA LYS A 27 6.55 20.42 13.28
C LYS A 27 7.35 20.55 11.98
N THR A 28 6.80 20.18 10.82
CA THR A 28 7.44 20.41 9.52
C THR A 28 7.41 21.88 9.10
N LYS A 29 6.46 22.65 9.64
CA LYS A 29 6.28 24.10 9.38
C LYS A 29 6.71 25.00 10.55
N GLU A 30 6.93 24.43 11.73
CA GLU A 30 7.42 25.15 12.91
C GLU A 30 8.92 25.45 12.81
N GLU A 31 9.34 26.60 13.37
CA GLU A 31 10.75 26.97 13.43
C GLU A 31 11.53 26.00 14.33
N ARG A 32 12.69 25.55 13.86
CA ARG A 32 13.61 24.65 14.60
C ARG A 32 13.01 23.27 14.94
N GLY A 33 11.95 22.85 14.25
CA GLY A 33 11.53 21.44 14.24
C GLY A 33 12.68 20.53 13.82
N HIS A 34 12.82 19.36 14.46
CA HIS A 34 13.93 18.43 14.23
C HIS A 34 13.58 17.02 14.73
N GLY A 35 14.43 16.05 14.38
CA GLY A 35 14.25 14.64 14.67
C GLY A 35 13.82 13.82 13.45
N VAL A 36 13.98 12.50 13.53
CA VAL A 36 13.72 11.57 12.42
C VAL A 36 12.28 11.70 11.90
N GLU A 37 11.29 11.75 12.79
CA GLU A 37 9.87 11.88 12.43
C GLU A 37 9.54 13.15 11.65
N VAL A 38 10.19 14.27 12.00
CA VAL A 38 10.01 15.56 11.31
C VAL A 38 10.57 15.47 9.90
N VAL A 39 11.77 14.90 9.74
CA VAL A 39 12.40 14.70 8.43
C VAL A 39 11.59 13.73 7.57
N ASP A 40 11.13 12.61 8.12
CA ASP A 40 10.32 11.63 7.39
C ASP A 40 8.96 12.20 6.97
N SER A 41 8.36 13.05 7.81
CA SER A 41 7.13 13.76 7.45
C SER A 41 7.36 14.82 6.37
N VAL A 42 8.47 15.55 6.40
CA VAL A 42 8.86 16.46 5.30
C VAL A 42 9.05 15.69 3.99
N ILE A 43 9.74 14.56 4.02
CA ILE A 43 10.02 13.74 2.83
C ILE A 43 8.75 13.13 2.26
N ARG A 44 7.85 12.58 3.10
CA ARG A 44 6.52 12.11 2.65
C ARG A 44 5.73 13.23 1.96
N LYS A 45 5.66 14.43 2.57
CA LYS A 45 4.97 15.59 1.98
C LYS A 45 5.57 15.99 0.63
N ILE A 46 6.90 15.97 0.49
CA ILE A 46 7.61 16.22 -0.78
C ILE A 46 7.37 15.13 -1.83
N ARG A 47 7.34 13.85 -1.42
CA ARG A 47 7.14 12.70 -2.31
C ARG A 47 5.71 12.62 -2.84
N ARG A 48 4.71 12.80 -1.96
CA ARG A 48 3.28 12.79 -2.32
C ARG A 48 2.87 13.99 -3.19
N SER A 49 3.53 15.13 -3.09
CA SER A 49 3.16 16.33 -3.87
C SER A 49 3.51 16.26 -5.36
N GLN A 50 4.42 15.36 -5.77
CA GLN A 50 4.90 15.17 -7.15
C GLN A 50 5.59 16.39 -7.81
N VAL A 51 5.75 17.50 -7.09
CA VAL A 51 6.51 18.71 -7.48
C VAL A 51 7.94 18.38 -7.94
N PHE A 52 8.52 17.34 -7.35
CA PHE A 52 9.86 16.87 -7.68
C PHE A 52 9.82 15.41 -8.11
N ARG A 53 10.65 15.07 -9.10
CA ARG A 53 11.00 13.66 -9.37
C ARG A 53 11.69 13.06 -8.15
N ASP A 54 11.53 11.74 -8.03
CA ASP A 54 12.04 10.89 -6.94
C ASP A 54 13.47 11.28 -6.50
N ASP A 55 13.65 11.38 -5.18
CA ASP A 55 14.92 11.74 -4.57
C ASP A 55 15.79 10.53 -4.23
N TYR A 56 15.25 9.32 -4.35
CA TYR A 56 15.91 8.06 -3.98
C TYR A 56 16.52 8.15 -2.57
N ASP A 57 15.76 8.72 -1.64
CA ASP A 57 16.09 8.98 -0.22
C ASP A 57 17.32 9.89 0.02
N PHE A 58 17.79 10.58 -1.02
CA PHE A 58 18.94 11.50 -0.93
C PHE A 58 18.70 12.65 0.06
N LEU A 59 17.47 13.16 0.17
CA LEU A 59 17.16 14.19 1.16
C LEU A 59 17.26 13.64 2.60
N LYS A 60 16.84 12.39 2.85
CA LYS A 60 16.99 11.73 4.16
C LYS A 60 18.47 11.55 4.52
N ARG A 61 19.27 11.09 3.55
CA ARG A 61 20.72 10.89 3.67
C ARG A 61 21.46 12.19 3.99
N ILE A 62 21.12 13.31 3.33
CA ILE A 62 21.70 14.62 3.64
C ILE A 62 21.31 15.08 5.06
N ALA A 63 20.03 14.97 5.44
CA ALA A 63 19.57 15.37 6.77
C ALA A 63 20.29 14.59 7.90
N PHE A 64 20.52 13.29 7.72
CA PHE A 64 21.33 12.49 8.62
C PHE A 64 22.80 12.99 8.69
N LEU A 65 23.45 13.18 7.54
CA LEU A 65 24.89 13.47 7.47
C LEU A 65 25.25 14.88 7.94
N GLU A 66 24.44 15.89 7.61
CA GLU A 66 24.74 17.29 7.95
C GLU A 66 24.41 17.63 9.40
N THR A 67 23.33 17.05 9.96
CA THR A 67 22.73 17.56 11.21
C THR A 67 22.14 16.47 12.12
N ASN A 68 22.32 15.18 11.80
CA ASN A 68 21.64 14.07 12.48
C ASN A 68 20.12 14.32 12.60
N PHE A 69 19.46 14.58 11.46
CA PHE A 69 18.04 14.96 11.37
C PHE A 69 17.68 16.25 12.12
N GLY A 70 18.65 17.15 12.29
CA GLY A 70 18.52 18.40 13.04
C GLY A 70 18.79 18.29 14.54
N ALA A 71 19.16 17.10 15.05
CA ALA A 71 19.49 16.89 16.46
C ALA A 71 20.90 17.33 16.86
N ASP A 72 21.79 17.61 15.88
CA ASP A 72 23.12 18.17 16.16
C ASP A 72 23.02 19.58 16.76
N VAL A 73 23.78 19.85 17.83
CA VAL A 73 23.77 21.12 18.57
C VAL A 73 24.11 22.34 17.69
N HIS A 74 24.85 22.15 16.60
CA HIS A 74 25.25 23.20 15.67
C HIS A 74 24.29 23.40 14.49
N THR A 75 23.22 22.58 14.39
CA THR A 75 22.16 22.70 13.35
C THR A 75 21.63 24.12 13.24
N PHE A 76 21.16 24.66 14.37
CA PHE A 76 20.50 25.96 14.49
C PHE A 76 21.35 26.95 15.30
N ARG A 77 22.62 27.07 14.89
CA ARG A 77 23.59 28.01 15.48
C ARG A 77 23.27 29.47 15.14
N ASP A 78 23.75 30.38 15.98
CA ASP A 78 23.50 31.81 15.82
C ASP A 78 23.94 32.36 14.46
N ASN A 79 23.13 33.25 13.89
CA ASN A 79 23.33 33.87 12.58
C ASN A 79 23.43 32.90 11.39
N TYR A 80 22.94 31.66 11.53
CA TYR A 80 22.85 30.70 10.43
C TYR A 80 21.49 30.02 10.37
N PHE A 81 20.74 30.28 9.30
CA PHE A 81 19.33 29.89 9.19
C PHE A 81 19.07 28.70 8.27
N GLY A 82 20.09 28.08 7.68
CA GLY A 82 19.95 27.03 6.64
C GLY A 82 19.24 25.72 7.04
N GLY A 83 18.88 25.55 8.31
CA GLY A 83 18.06 24.43 8.82
C GLY A 83 18.73 23.07 8.76
N ILE A 84 17.90 22.01 8.80
CA ILE A 84 18.34 20.60 8.81
C ILE A 84 19.26 20.26 7.62
N TRP A 85 19.01 20.83 6.44
CA TRP A 85 19.82 20.58 5.23
C TRP A 85 20.99 21.56 5.05
N GLN A 86 21.27 22.42 6.04
CA GLN A 86 22.42 23.35 6.05
C GLN A 86 22.55 24.15 4.74
N VAL A 87 21.45 24.79 4.33
CA VAL A 87 21.38 25.56 3.08
C VAL A 87 21.96 26.98 3.27
N PRO A 88 23.07 27.34 2.59
CA PRO A 88 23.59 28.71 2.61
C PRO A 88 22.65 29.71 1.93
N GLU A 89 22.68 30.97 2.35
CA GLU A 89 21.88 32.05 1.73
C GLU A 89 22.13 32.19 0.22
N SER A 90 23.39 31.97 -0.22
CA SER A 90 23.75 31.97 -1.64
C SER A 90 23.04 30.88 -2.45
N PHE A 91 22.74 29.72 -1.85
CA PHE A 91 21.99 28.65 -2.52
C PHE A 91 20.52 29.05 -2.63
N LEU A 92 19.92 29.59 -1.55
CA LEU A 92 18.54 30.10 -1.57
C LEU A 92 18.36 31.15 -2.67
N ASN A 93 19.28 32.11 -2.79
CA ASN A 93 19.23 33.15 -3.83
C ASN A 93 19.25 32.56 -5.25
N ILE A 94 19.98 31.46 -5.49
CA ILE A 94 19.97 30.74 -6.77
C ILE A 94 18.60 30.09 -7.03
N THR A 95 17.93 29.53 -6.01
CA THR A 95 16.60 28.90 -6.16
C THR A 95 15.49 29.87 -6.56
N LYS A 96 15.69 31.19 -6.41
CA LYS A 96 14.70 32.22 -6.81
C LYS A 96 14.73 32.57 -8.31
N SER A 97 15.62 31.96 -9.08
CA SER A 97 15.75 32.17 -10.53
C SER A 97 14.47 31.87 -11.30
N ASP A 98 14.14 32.72 -12.29
CA ASP A 98 12.99 32.53 -13.19
C ASP A 98 13.02 31.21 -13.98
N LYS A 99 14.19 30.57 -14.11
CA LYS A 99 14.31 29.21 -14.70
C LYS A 99 13.52 28.14 -13.94
N LEU A 100 13.14 28.40 -12.69
CA LEU A 100 12.40 27.49 -11.82
C LEU A 100 10.93 27.92 -11.63
N ASN A 101 10.43 28.88 -12.42
CA ASN A 101 9.09 29.46 -12.26
C ASN A 101 7.94 28.42 -12.28
N GLU A 102 8.03 27.35 -13.07
CA GLU A 102 6.99 26.30 -13.06
C GLU A 102 7.01 25.52 -11.73
N LEU A 103 8.20 25.12 -11.25
CA LEU A 103 8.34 24.51 -9.92
C LEU A 103 7.88 25.46 -8.80
N HIS A 104 8.09 26.78 -8.93
CA HIS A 104 7.56 27.75 -7.95
C HIS A 104 6.02 27.76 -7.92
N LYS A 105 5.34 27.57 -9.07
CA LYS A 105 3.87 27.44 -9.12
C LYS A 105 3.41 26.13 -8.49
N GLU A 106 4.08 25.02 -8.80
CA GLU A 106 3.78 23.70 -8.23
C GLU A 106 3.98 23.70 -6.71
N ILE A 107 5.08 24.26 -6.21
CA ILE A 107 5.32 24.48 -4.76
C ILE A 107 4.20 25.30 -4.12
N ARG A 108 3.79 26.40 -4.76
CA ARG A 108 2.67 27.22 -4.26
C ARG A 108 1.38 26.41 -4.20
N SER A 109 1.08 25.64 -5.24
CA SER A 109 -0.13 24.81 -5.32
C SER A 109 -0.14 23.64 -4.33
N SER A 110 1.02 23.09 -3.98
CA SER A 110 1.12 21.90 -3.13
C SER A 110 1.37 22.20 -1.65
N PHE A 111 1.96 23.36 -1.32
CA PHE A 111 2.41 23.68 0.04
C PHE A 111 1.96 25.05 0.56
N ASP A 112 1.28 25.86 -0.27
CA ASP A 112 0.95 27.27 0.00
C ASP A 112 2.19 28.14 0.34
N ILE A 113 3.31 27.87 -0.34
CA ILE A 113 4.56 28.62 -0.19
C ILE A 113 4.82 29.46 -1.45
N ASP A 114 4.79 30.78 -1.33
CA ASP A 114 5.27 31.69 -2.39
C ASP A 114 6.81 31.73 -2.37
N TRP A 115 7.43 30.83 -3.14
CA TRP A 115 8.87 30.57 -3.06
C TRP A 115 9.75 31.82 -3.26
N LYS A 116 9.32 32.78 -4.08
CA LYS A 116 10.12 34.00 -4.31
C LYS A 116 10.16 34.91 -3.08
N SER A 117 9.13 34.86 -2.24
CA SER A 117 9.03 35.62 -0.99
C SER A 117 9.85 35.04 0.17
N VAL A 118 10.18 33.73 0.15
CA VAL A 118 10.89 33.00 1.23
C VAL A 118 12.21 33.67 1.58
N GLN A 119 12.42 34.01 2.86
CA GLN A 119 13.67 34.59 3.36
C GLN A 119 14.60 33.51 3.89
N TRP A 120 15.90 33.82 4.08
CA TRP A 120 16.84 32.83 4.59
C TRP A 120 16.48 32.36 6.01
N THR A 121 15.88 33.24 6.82
CA THR A 121 15.33 32.94 8.15
C THR A 121 14.22 31.88 8.13
N ASP A 122 13.43 31.79 7.06
CA ASP A 122 12.37 30.78 6.92
C ASP A 122 12.93 29.35 6.79
N LEU A 123 14.20 29.19 6.38
CA LEU A 123 14.83 27.88 6.28
C LEU A 123 15.10 27.24 7.65
N THR A 124 14.80 27.93 8.76
CA THR A 124 14.69 27.30 10.09
C THR A 124 13.51 26.33 10.19
N LYS A 125 12.52 26.43 9.29
CA LYS A 125 11.37 25.54 9.18
C LYS A 125 11.75 24.33 8.32
N PRO A 126 11.61 23.08 8.79
CA PRO A 126 12.08 21.88 8.09
C PRO A 126 11.64 21.74 6.63
N LEU A 127 10.35 21.96 6.34
CA LEU A 127 9.79 21.88 4.99
C LEU A 127 10.44 22.92 4.05
N HIS A 128 10.71 24.12 4.54
CA HIS A 128 11.34 25.17 3.74
C HIS A 128 12.82 24.83 3.46
N SER A 129 13.56 24.35 4.46
CA SER A 129 14.96 23.89 4.31
C SER A 129 15.07 22.77 3.25
N ALA A 130 14.17 21.79 3.29
CA ALA A 130 14.14 20.68 2.33
C ALA A 130 13.81 21.12 0.90
N ILE A 131 12.80 21.97 0.71
CA ILE A 131 12.45 22.51 -0.62
C ILE A 131 13.60 23.37 -1.16
N ALA A 132 14.28 24.15 -0.31
CA ALA A 132 15.42 24.97 -0.73
C ALA A 132 16.60 24.13 -1.24
N ILE A 133 17.01 23.09 -0.52
CA ILE A 133 18.08 22.21 -1.03
C ILE A 133 17.61 21.44 -2.28
N ARG A 134 16.35 21.01 -2.36
CA ARG A 134 15.83 20.24 -3.51
C ARG A 134 15.74 21.08 -4.79
N LEU A 135 15.36 22.35 -4.68
CA LEU A 135 15.43 23.33 -5.78
C LEU A 135 16.87 23.66 -6.16
N TYR A 136 17.78 23.80 -5.20
CA TYR A 136 19.19 24.03 -5.49
C TYR A 136 19.81 22.86 -6.27
N ILE A 137 19.53 21.62 -5.83
CA ILE A 137 19.89 20.39 -6.55
C ILE A 137 19.38 20.41 -7.99
N GLN A 138 18.13 20.86 -8.22
CA GLN A 138 17.55 20.97 -9.57
C GLN A 138 18.36 21.84 -10.53
N THR A 139 19.11 22.83 -10.01
CA THR A 139 20.00 23.68 -10.83
C THR A 139 21.33 23.01 -11.21
N ILE A 140 21.69 21.93 -10.50
CA ILE A 140 22.94 21.17 -10.68
C ILE A 140 22.70 19.86 -11.44
N SER A 141 21.57 19.21 -11.21
CA SER A 141 21.17 17.94 -11.80
C SER A 141 19.65 17.82 -11.83
N GLU A 142 19.08 17.55 -13.01
CA GLU A 142 17.62 17.42 -13.18
C GLU A 142 17.06 16.18 -12.47
N ASN A 143 17.86 15.12 -12.38
CA ASN A 143 17.51 13.84 -11.78
C ASN A 143 18.55 13.50 -10.70
N ILE A 144 18.08 13.21 -9.48
CA ILE A 144 18.96 12.72 -8.42
C ILE A 144 19.44 11.31 -8.81
N PRO A 145 20.73 10.98 -8.68
CA PRO A 145 21.21 9.64 -8.99
C PRO A 145 20.61 8.59 -8.06
N GLN A 146 20.23 7.43 -8.62
CA GLN A 146 19.60 6.34 -7.86
C GLN A 146 20.57 5.64 -6.89
N THR A 147 21.86 5.53 -7.23
CA THR A 147 22.84 4.74 -6.45
C THR A 147 23.58 5.59 -5.42
N ILE A 148 23.77 5.05 -4.22
CA ILE A 148 24.49 5.69 -3.10
C ILE A 148 25.86 6.24 -3.56
N SER A 149 26.61 5.50 -4.37
CA SER A 149 27.92 5.94 -4.88
C SER A 149 27.85 7.18 -5.78
N LYS A 150 26.82 7.29 -6.64
CA LYS A 150 26.61 8.50 -7.46
C LYS A 150 26.00 9.65 -6.66
N GLN A 151 25.20 9.35 -5.63
CA GLN A 151 24.73 10.35 -4.67
C GLN A 151 25.88 10.94 -3.85
N GLY A 152 26.88 10.15 -3.44
CA GLY A 152 28.09 10.64 -2.78
C GLY A 152 28.87 11.65 -3.61
N LEU A 153 29.01 11.41 -4.91
CA LEU A 153 29.63 12.36 -5.86
C LEU A 153 28.80 13.65 -6.02
N LEU A 154 27.46 13.54 -6.04
CA LEU A 154 26.58 14.70 -6.10
C LEU A 154 26.63 15.52 -4.79
N TYR A 155 26.65 14.85 -3.64
CA TYR A 155 26.79 15.44 -2.31
C TYR A 155 28.11 16.21 -2.16
N GLU A 156 29.23 15.59 -2.53
CA GLU A 156 30.56 16.23 -2.56
C GLU A 156 30.56 17.49 -3.44
N LYS A 157 29.91 17.44 -4.62
CA LYS A 157 29.73 18.60 -5.51
C LYS A 157 28.88 19.71 -4.90
N ILE A 158 27.79 19.37 -4.19
CA ILE A 158 26.87 20.35 -3.59
C ILE A 158 27.53 21.07 -2.41
N TYR A 159 28.10 20.32 -1.46
CA TYR A 159 28.65 20.89 -0.23
C TYR A 159 30.14 21.28 -0.33
N ASN A 160 30.79 21.03 -1.48
CA ASN A 160 32.20 21.33 -1.75
C ASN A 160 33.16 20.73 -0.70
N LYS A 161 32.83 19.53 -0.21
CA LYS A 161 33.60 18.77 0.79
C LYS A 161 34.48 17.76 0.05
N ARG A 162 35.79 18.04 -0.09
CA ARG A 162 36.74 17.15 -0.79
C ARG A 162 36.77 15.75 -0.16
N ASP A 163 36.83 14.74 -1.02
CA ASP A 163 36.92 13.31 -0.67
C ASP A 163 35.73 12.80 0.17
N ALA A 164 34.64 13.58 0.23
CA ALA A 164 33.48 13.27 1.05
C ALA A 164 32.59 12.18 0.43
N SER A 165 32.69 11.89 -0.87
CA SER A 165 31.93 10.80 -1.49
C SER A 165 32.21 9.45 -0.83
N ALA A 166 33.47 9.16 -0.46
CA ALA A 166 33.81 7.92 0.25
C ALA A 166 33.21 7.86 1.67
N GLN A 167 33.24 8.98 2.40
CA GLN A 167 32.65 9.08 3.75
C GLN A 167 31.12 9.01 3.71
N PHE A 168 30.49 9.62 2.71
CA PHE A 168 29.06 9.52 2.43
C PHE A 168 28.67 8.05 2.26
N ILE A 169 29.35 7.33 1.35
CA ILE A 169 29.04 5.91 1.08
C ILE A 169 29.18 5.08 2.36
N ALA A 170 30.27 5.23 3.10
CA ALA A 170 30.50 4.47 4.33
C ALA A 170 29.40 4.72 5.39
N ARG A 171 29.15 5.98 5.75
CA ARG A 171 28.18 6.35 6.81
C ARG A 171 26.73 6.05 6.43
N ILE A 172 26.36 6.22 5.15
CA ILE A 172 25.01 5.86 4.69
C ILE A 172 24.82 4.35 4.66
N THR A 173 25.83 3.58 4.22
CA THR A 173 25.75 2.11 4.23
C THR A 173 25.63 1.58 5.65
N GLU A 174 26.36 2.14 6.61
CA GLU A 174 26.24 1.80 8.04
C GLU A 174 24.84 2.14 8.58
N PHE A 175 24.33 3.36 8.32
CA PHE A 175 23.00 3.80 8.72
C PHE A 175 21.88 2.91 8.15
N GLU A 176 21.92 2.57 6.86
CA GLU A 176 20.86 1.76 6.21
C GLU A 176 20.90 0.27 6.59
N ASN A 177 22.08 -0.23 7.01
CA ASN A 177 22.22 -1.58 7.55
C ASN A 177 21.78 -1.69 9.02
N THR A 178 21.84 -0.59 9.78
CA THR A 178 21.47 -0.54 11.20
C THR A 178 20.06 0.01 11.44
N ALA A 179 19.44 0.63 10.44
CA ALA A 179 18.04 1.06 10.48
C ALA A 179 17.12 -0.13 10.79
N GLU A 180 16.29 0.03 11.80
CA GLU A 180 15.32 -0.99 12.21
C GLU A 180 14.33 -1.26 11.07
N LYS A 181 14.17 -2.54 10.74
CA LYS A 181 13.21 -3.01 9.75
C LYS A 181 11.94 -3.39 10.47
N CYS A 182 10.82 -2.88 9.99
CA CYS A 182 9.52 -3.33 10.47
C CYS A 182 9.35 -4.83 10.20
N LYS A 183 8.69 -5.51 11.14
CA LYS A 183 8.52 -6.97 11.12
C LYS A 183 7.55 -7.40 10.03
N GLY A 184 6.51 -6.60 9.80
CA GLY A 184 5.50 -6.74 8.74
C GLY A 184 4.29 -7.58 9.14
N LEU A 185 3.24 -6.95 9.70
CA LEU A 185 1.92 -7.58 9.85
C LEU A 185 1.04 -7.19 8.65
N PHE A 186 1.10 -7.97 7.58
CA PHE A 186 0.25 -7.82 6.40
C PHE A 186 0.26 -9.09 5.54
N ASP A 187 -0.58 -9.13 4.52
CA ASP A 187 -0.51 -10.09 3.42
C ASP A 187 0.29 -9.48 2.27
N LEU A 188 1.40 -10.10 1.86
CA LEU A 188 2.27 -9.60 0.80
C LEU A 188 2.23 -10.51 -0.43
N THR A 189 1.58 -10.05 -1.50
CA THR A 189 1.58 -10.72 -2.80
C THR A 189 2.53 -10.01 -3.76
N VAL A 190 3.55 -10.73 -4.25
CA VAL A 190 4.44 -10.23 -5.30
C VAL A 190 3.98 -10.77 -6.66
N VAL A 191 3.82 -9.86 -7.62
CA VAL A 191 3.45 -10.16 -9.02
C VAL A 191 4.63 -9.78 -9.91
N LEU A 192 5.30 -10.76 -10.50
CA LEU A 192 6.57 -10.58 -11.21
C LEU A 192 6.44 -10.87 -12.71
N ASP A 193 6.94 -9.93 -13.51
CA ASP A 193 7.05 -10.05 -14.96
C ASP A 193 8.10 -11.09 -15.37
N GLY A 194 7.66 -12.08 -16.15
CA GLY A 194 8.49 -13.12 -16.78
C GLY A 194 8.52 -13.03 -18.31
N SER A 195 8.06 -11.92 -18.88
CA SER A 195 7.94 -11.75 -20.33
C SER A 195 9.28 -11.69 -21.06
N GLY A 196 9.21 -11.85 -22.38
CA GLY A 196 10.34 -11.92 -23.30
C GLY A 196 11.20 -10.65 -23.35
N SER A 197 10.64 -9.49 -23.00
CA SER A 197 11.34 -8.20 -22.96
C SER A 197 12.30 -8.11 -21.77
N VAL A 198 11.92 -8.68 -20.62
CA VAL A 198 12.76 -8.78 -19.42
C VAL A 198 14.05 -9.53 -19.76
N GLY A 199 13.94 -10.67 -20.44
CA GLY A 199 15.10 -11.49 -20.81
C GLY A 199 15.65 -12.32 -19.62
N LYS A 200 16.25 -13.46 -19.94
CA LYS A 200 16.65 -14.45 -18.92
C LYS A 200 17.60 -13.91 -17.85
N VAL A 201 18.57 -13.08 -18.22
CA VAL A 201 19.60 -12.57 -17.29
C VAL A 201 18.99 -11.65 -16.23
N ASP A 202 18.07 -10.77 -16.65
CA ASP A 202 17.43 -9.81 -15.78
C ASP A 202 16.27 -10.44 -14.99
N PHE A 203 15.61 -11.46 -15.54
CA PHE A 203 14.67 -12.30 -14.78
C PHE A 203 15.33 -13.00 -13.58
N GLU A 204 16.55 -13.52 -13.73
CA GLU A 204 17.30 -14.08 -12.59
C GLU A 204 17.56 -13.01 -11.52
N LYS A 205 17.93 -11.77 -11.91
CA LYS A 205 18.09 -10.65 -10.96
C LYS A 205 16.78 -10.27 -10.27
N SER A 206 15.64 -10.33 -10.98
CA SER A 206 14.31 -10.11 -10.41
C SER A 206 13.96 -11.16 -9.35
N LYS A 207 14.21 -12.45 -9.61
CA LYS A 207 14.05 -13.51 -8.61
C LYS A 207 14.94 -13.29 -7.39
N ASP A 208 16.20 -12.94 -7.63
CA ASP A 208 17.18 -12.59 -6.59
C ASP A 208 16.73 -11.39 -5.74
N PHE A 209 16.03 -10.44 -6.36
CA PHE A 209 15.42 -9.31 -5.66
C PHE A 209 14.24 -9.74 -4.80
N VAL A 210 13.30 -10.54 -5.32
CA VAL A 210 12.15 -11.05 -4.55
C VAL A 210 12.62 -11.86 -3.34
N VAL A 211 13.66 -12.68 -3.51
CA VAL A 211 14.37 -13.39 -2.42
C VAL A 211 14.88 -12.42 -1.33
N LYS A 212 15.53 -11.32 -1.73
CA LYS A 212 16.04 -10.28 -0.81
C LYS A 212 14.91 -9.52 -0.12
N LEU A 213 13.84 -9.20 -0.85
CA LEU A 213 12.65 -8.54 -0.31
C LEU A 213 11.95 -9.42 0.73
N PHE A 214 11.76 -10.72 0.47
CA PHE A 214 11.19 -11.62 1.48
C PHE A 214 12.09 -11.82 2.71
N ALA A 215 13.38 -11.48 2.63
CA ALA A 215 14.33 -11.49 3.74
C ALA A 215 14.39 -10.19 4.57
N THR A 216 13.73 -9.10 4.14
CA THR A 216 13.70 -7.86 4.94
C THR A 216 12.69 -7.92 6.09
N TYR A 217 11.67 -8.76 5.97
CA TYR A 217 10.61 -8.94 6.96
C TYR A 217 10.87 -10.14 7.87
N SER A 218 10.68 -9.94 9.17
CA SER A 218 10.98 -10.90 10.23
C SER A 218 9.74 -11.45 10.97
N SER A 219 8.54 -10.90 10.72
CA SER A 219 7.31 -11.38 11.36
C SER A 219 6.95 -12.82 10.93
N SER A 220 6.53 -13.63 11.89
CA SER A 220 5.86 -14.92 11.66
C SER A 220 4.47 -14.75 11.04
N ASP A 221 3.83 -13.61 11.27
CA ASP A 221 2.45 -13.33 10.84
C ASP A 221 2.39 -12.64 9.47
N LEU A 222 3.52 -12.55 8.76
CA LEU A 222 3.57 -12.12 7.37
C LEU A 222 3.25 -13.30 6.44
N ARG A 223 2.07 -13.29 5.80
CA ARG A 223 1.79 -14.21 4.69
C ARG A 223 2.44 -13.69 3.41
N LYS A 224 3.08 -14.58 2.65
CA LYS A 224 3.81 -14.25 1.42
C LYS A 224 3.23 -15.06 0.26
N GLY A 225 2.72 -14.38 -0.76
CA GLY A 225 2.23 -14.96 -2.01
C GLY A 225 3.12 -14.55 -3.18
N PHE A 226 3.24 -15.41 -4.20
CA PHE A 226 4.06 -15.12 -5.37
C PHE A 226 3.40 -15.60 -6.66
N ILE A 227 3.30 -14.66 -7.61
CA ILE A 227 2.73 -14.85 -8.94
C ILE A 227 3.77 -14.44 -9.97
N LEU A 228 3.89 -15.25 -11.01
CA LEU A 228 4.65 -14.97 -12.23
C LEU A 228 3.64 -14.67 -13.35
N PHE A 229 3.90 -13.70 -14.23
CA PHE A 229 3.07 -13.50 -15.42
C PHE A 229 3.89 -13.42 -16.72
N GLY A 230 3.25 -13.82 -17.81
CA GLY A 230 3.75 -13.86 -19.18
C GLY A 230 2.58 -13.61 -20.14
N ASN A 231 2.26 -14.57 -21.01
CA ASN A 231 0.97 -14.56 -21.74
C ASN A 231 -0.19 -14.72 -20.74
N ASP A 232 -0.01 -15.64 -19.81
CA ASP A 232 -0.92 -15.99 -18.73
C ASP A 232 -0.27 -15.67 -17.37
N ALA A 233 -1.04 -15.77 -16.29
CA ALA A 233 -0.53 -15.68 -14.92
C ALA A 233 -0.42 -17.07 -14.29
N PHE A 234 0.61 -17.26 -13.46
CA PHE A 234 0.92 -18.51 -12.78
C PHE A 234 1.14 -18.26 -11.29
N MET A 235 0.32 -18.88 -10.46
CA MET A 235 0.49 -18.90 -9.01
C MET A 235 1.66 -19.83 -8.66
N VAL A 236 2.77 -19.25 -8.19
CA VAL A 236 3.94 -20.04 -7.76
C VAL A 236 3.71 -20.59 -6.35
N PHE A 237 3.13 -19.78 -5.46
CA PHE A 237 2.56 -20.22 -4.18
C PHE A 237 1.50 -19.24 -3.66
N PRO A 238 0.45 -19.74 -2.97
CA PRO A 238 -0.59 -18.91 -2.36
C PRO A 238 -0.12 -18.23 -1.07
N LEU A 239 -0.87 -17.24 -0.57
CA LEU A 239 -0.63 -16.62 0.74
C LEU A 239 -0.75 -17.60 1.91
N ASP A 240 -1.72 -18.52 1.86
CA ASP A 240 -2.00 -19.53 2.90
C ASP A 240 -1.06 -20.76 2.88
N ASN A 241 0.12 -20.60 2.28
CA ASN A 241 1.15 -21.64 2.34
C ASN A 241 1.72 -21.78 3.77
N ASN A 242 2.37 -22.91 4.04
CA ASN A 242 3.01 -23.22 5.31
C ASN A 242 4.55 -23.29 5.21
N PHE A 243 5.13 -22.66 4.19
CA PHE A 243 6.57 -22.69 3.93
C PHE A 243 7.30 -21.67 4.81
N THR A 244 8.48 -22.06 5.29
CA THR A 244 9.42 -21.14 5.93
C THR A 244 10.01 -20.15 4.91
N THR A 245 10.52 -19.01 5.37
CA THR A 245 11.14 -18.02 4.46
C THR A 245 12.30 -18.61 3.62
N PRO A 246 13.19 -19.49 4.14
CA PRO A 246 14.17 -20.19 3.30
C PRO A 246 13.54 -21.05 2.20
N GLU A 247 12.49 -21.83 2.50
CA GLU A 247 11.81 -22.66 1.49
C GLU A 247 11.14 -21.80 0.41
N LEU A 248 10.49 -20.69 0.79
CA LEU A 248 9.94 -19.72 -0.16
C LEU A 248 11.03 -19.14 -1.07
N GLN A 249 12.20 -18.80 -0.53
CA GLN A 249 13.32 -18.31 -1.33
C GLN A 249 13.84 -19.38 -2.31
N ASP A 250 13.92 -20.63 -1.90
CA ASP A 250 14.35 -21.73 -2.77
C ASP A 250 13.31 -22.04 -3.85
N ILE A 251 12.01 -21.95 -3.55
CA ILE A 251 10.95 -22.02 -4.57
C ILE A 251 11.13 -20.87 -5.58
N VAL A 252 11.26 -19.62 -5.12
CA VAL A 252 11.48 -18.45 -5.99
C VAL A 252 12.70 -18.67 -6.89
N ARG A 253 13.87 -19.02 -6.34
CA ARG A 253 15.11 -19.25 -7.13
C ARG A 253 14.90 -20.26 -8.26
N ASN A 254 14.16 -21.33 -8.00
CA ASN A 254 13.94 -22.42 -8.95
C ASN A 254 12.83 -22.16 -9.99
N VAL A 255 12.11 -21.03 -9.92
CA VAL A 255 11.15 -20.65 -10.95
C VAL A 255 11.84 -20.51 -12.31
N ARG A 256 11.27 -21.17 -13.32
CA ARG A 256 11.75 -21.13 -14.70
C ARG A 256 11.27 -19.85 -15.39
N TYR A 257 12.17 -19.20 -16.11
CA TYR A 257 11.85 -18.07 -16.98
C TYR A 257 10.92 -18.52 -18.12
N PRO A 258 9.70 -17.97 -18.26
CA PRO A 258 8.73 -18.41 -19.25
C PRO A 258 9.00 -17.82 -20.64
N SER A 259 9.50 -16.57 -20.72
CA SER A 259 9.89 -15.91 -21.99
C SER A 259 8.73 -15.66 -22.96
N GLU A 260 7.59 -15.25 -22.43
CA GLU A 260 6.31 -15.09 -23.16
C GLU A 260 5.99 -13.62 -23.49
N ALA A 261 4.75 -13.26 -23.85
CA ALA A 261 4.32 -11.86 -23.93
C ALA A 261 4.07 -11.28 -22.51
N THR A 262 3.40 -10.13 -22.42
CA THR A 262 3.31 -9.32 -21.18
C THR A 262 1.84 -8.98 -20.90
N ASN A 263 1.19 -9.81 -20.06
CA ASN A 263 -0.21 -9.65 -19.65
C ASN A 263 -0.29 -9.26 -18.16
N THR A 264 0.04 -7.99 -17.87
CA THR A 264 0.01 -7.43 -16.50
C THR A 264 -1.38 -7.57 -15.87
N ASN A 265 -2.44 -7.48 -16.68
CA ASN A 265 -3.83 -7.58 -16.24
C ASN A 265 -4.20 -8.94 -15.64
N ALA A 266 -3.65 -10.03 -16.19
CA ALA A 266 -3.85 -11.38 -15.66
C ALA A 266 -3.10 -11.57 -14.33
N GLY A 267 -1.87 -11.04 -14.22
CA GLY A 267 -1.11 -11.07 -12.98
C GLY A 267 -1.82 -10.34 -11.84
N ILE A 268 -2.41 -9.17 -12.13
CA ILE A 268 -3.24 -8.41 -11.19
C ILE A 268 -4.49 -9.20 -10.79
N MET A 269 -5.22 -9.79 -11.74
CA MET A 269 -6.45 -10.55 -11.44
C MET A 269 -6.15 -11.77 -10.55
N MET A 270 -5.11 -12.53 -10.88
CA MET A 270 -4.70 -13.69 -10.08
C MET A 270 -4.28 -13.30 -8.66
N ALA A 271 -3.72 -12.10 -8.46
CA ALA A 271 -3.40 -11.59 -7.12
C ALA A 271 -4.67 -11.24 -6.33
N VAL A 272 -5.66 -10.61 -6.97
CA VAL A 272 -6.98 -10.35 -6.37
C VAL A 272 -7.66 -11.66 -5.96
N GLU A 273 -7.71 -12.64 -6.86
CA GLU A 273 -8.29 -13.96 -6.60
C GLU A 273 -7.53 -14.71 -5.50
N MET A 274 -6.19 -14.66 -5.47
CA MET A 274 -5.39 -15.25 -4.39
C MET A 274 -5.74 -14.64 -3.03
N ILE A 275 -5.83 -13.30 -2.96
CA ILE A 275 -6.13 -12.58 -1.72
C ILE A 275 -7.56 -12.87 -1.24
N GLN A 276 -8.54 -12.81 -2.14
CA GLN A 276 -9.96 -13.07 -1.81
C GLN A 276 -10.24 -14.51 -1.38
N ASN A 277 -9.53 -15.49 -1.94
CA ASN A 277 -9.69 -16.91 -1.61
C ASN A 277 -8.82 -17.37 -0.42
N SER A 278 -7.93 -16.52 0.08
CA SER A 278 -7.13 -16.81 1.28
C SER A 278 -7.98 -16.58 2.55
N LYS A 279 -7.62 -17.26 3.64
CA LYS A 279 -8.28 -17.10 4.95
C LYS A 279 -8.33 -15.62 5.33
N PRO A 280 -9.52 -15.05 5.61
CA PRO A 280 -9.61 -13.65 6.02
C PRO A 280 -8.80 -13.38 7.28
N ARG A 281 -8.06 -12.26 7.29
CA ARG A 281 -7.45 -11.69 8.49
C ARG A 281 -8.01 -10.28 8.67
N PRO A 282 -9.14 -10.13 9.37
CA PRO A 282 -9.82 -8.83 9.46
C PRO A 282 -8.90 -7.73 9.97
N GLY A 283 -9.01 -6.55 9.37
CA GLY A 283 -8.15 -5.40 9.65
C GLY A 283 -6.71 -5.48 9.14
N VAL A 284 -6.14 -6.67 8.92
CA VAL A 284 -4.76 -6.82 8.42
C VAL A 284 -4.70 -6.45 6.94
N PRO A 285 -3.82 -5.52 6.51
CA PRO A 285 -3.84 -5.03 5.14
C PRO A 285 -3.28 -6.05 4.16
N SER A 286 -3.88 -6.10 2.97
CA SER A 286 -3.36 -6.84 1.82
C SER A 286 -2.58 -5.91 0.89
N ILE A 287 -1.37 -6.30 0.53
CA ILE A 287 -0.42 -5.53 -0.29
C ILE A 287 -0.06 -6.34 -1.54
N MET A 288 -0.26 -5.75 -2.71
CA MET A 288 0.23 -6.28 -3.99
C MET A 288 1.38 -5.41 -4.50
N ILE A 289 2.53 -6.04 -4.80
CA ILE A 289 3.66 -5.36 -5.46
C ILE A 289 3.84 -5.93 -6.85
N VAL A 290 3.59 -5.10 -7.87
CA VAL A 290 3.72 -5.47 -9.28
C VAL A 290 5.07 -4.97 -9.82
N PHE A 291 5.87 -5.88 -10.36
CA PHE A 291 7.11 -5.58 -11.09
C PHE A 291 6.86 -5.75 -12.58
N THR A 292 7.30 -4.80 -13.40
CA THR A 292 7.25 -4.89 -14.88
C THR A 292 8.33 -4.03 -15.54
N ASP A 293 8.76 -4.42 -16.74
CA ASP A 293 9.71 -3.63 -17.56
C ASP A 293 9.03 -2.63 -18.53
N GLY A 294 7.69 -2.68 -18.59
CA GLY A 294 6.84 -1.62 -19.13
C GLY A 294 6.05 -2.00 -20.38
N GLU A 295 4.75 -1.69 -20.34
CA GLU A 295 3.73 -1.91 -21.39
C GLU A 295 3.15 -3.33 -21.43
N SER A 296 1.97 -3.50 -20.81
CA SER A 296 1.11 -4.66 -21.08
C SER A 296 0.74 -4.70 -22.57
N ASN A 297 1.23 -5.71 -23.29
CA ASN A 297 1.06 -5.85 -24.74
C ASN A 297 -0.15 -6.71 -25.13
N ILE A 298 -0.93 -7.16 -24.14
CA ILE A 298 -2.18 -7.92 -24.29
C ILE A 298 -3.29 -7.26 -23.45
N GLY A 299 -4.52 -7.24 -23.98
CA GLY A 299 -5.75 -6.86 -23.27
C GLY A 299 -5.94 -5.36 -23.04
N ASP A 300 -6.84 -5.01 -22.12
CA ASP A 300 -7.22 -3.63 -21.77
C ASP A 300 -6.22 -2.95 -20.81
N GLY A 301 -4.91 -3.17 -21.01
CA GLY A 301 -3.86 -2.67 -20.11
C GLY A 301 -3.96 -3.28 -18.71
N VAL A 302 -4.22 -2.45 -17.69
CA VAL A 302 -4.32 -2.85 -16.26
C VAL A 302 -5.72 -2.67 -15.68
N SER A 303 -6.76 -2.85 -16.51
CA SER A 303 -8.16 -2.59 -16.16
C SER A 303 -8.70 -3.37 -14.94
N ASN A 304 -8.08 -4.49 -14.56
CA ASN A 304 -8.45 -5.28 -13.38
C ASN A 304 -8.01 -4.67 -12.05
N ILE A 305 -7.17 -3.62 -12.06
CA ILE A 305 -6.73 -2.94 -10.83
C ILE A 305 -7.90 -2.34 -10.02
N LYS A 306 -9.04 -2.09 -10.68
CA LYS A 306 -10.31 -1.68 -10.04
C LYS A 306 -10.81 -2.72 -9.03
N TYR A 307 -10.65 -4.01 -9.30
CA TYR A 307 -11.05 -5.09 -8.40
C TYR A 307 -10.13 -5.18 -7.19
N ALA A 308 -8.84 -4.87 -7.37
CA ALA A 308 -7.92 -4.70 -6.25
C ALA A 308 -8.34 -3.53 -5.35
N LYS A 309 -8.78 -2.39 -5.93
CA LYS A 309 -9.25 -1.22 -5.15
C LYS A 309 -10.50 -1.57 -4.35
N GLN A 310 -11.49 -2.20 -5.01
CA GLN A 310 -12.73 -2.68 -4.39
C GLN A 310 -12.49 -3.72 -3.29
N SER A 311 -11.38 -4.47 -3.37
CA SER A 311 -10.98 -5.46 -2.35
C SER A 311 -10.08 -4.87 -1.26
N ASN A 312 -9.95 -3.54 -1.17
CA ASN A 312 -9.06 -2.85 -0.22
C ASN A 312 -7.57 -3.25 -0.30
N ILE A 313 -7.11 -3.77 -1.44
CA ILE A 313 -5.71 -4.16 -1.64
C ILE A 313 -4.89 -2.89 -1.93
N THR A 314 -3.83 -2.68 -1.16
CA THR A 314 -2.87 -1.59 -1.39
C THR A 314 -1.84 -2.03 -2.44
N THR A 315 -1.57 -1.17 -3.42
CA THR A 315 -0.80 -1.54 -4.60
C THR A 315 0.47 -0.70 -4.75
N PHE A 316 1.58 -1.37 -5.07
CA PHE A 316 2.86 -0.76 -5.41
C PHE A 316 3.26 -1.15 -6.83
N ALA A 317 3.79 -0.21 -7.60
CA ALA A 317 4.17 -0.40 -8.99
C ALA A 317 5.67 -0.15 -9.17
N ILE A 318 6.40 -1.20 -9.56
CA ILE A 318 7.86 -1.18 -9.69
C ILE A 318 8.23 -1.31 -11.17
N GLY A 319 8.57 -0.17 -11.77
CA GLY A 319 9.03 -0.10 -13.15
C GLY A 319 10.54 -0.34 -13.25
N ILE A 320 10.95 -1.26 -14.12
CA ILE A 320 12.36 -1.59 -14.32
C ILE A 320 12.81 -1.26 -15.75
N GLY A 321 13.86 -0.47 -15.91
CA GLY A 321 14.47 -0.15 -17.20
C GLY A 321 14.08 1.23 -17.75
N ALA A 322 14.08 1.35 -19.08
CA ALA A 322 14.04 2.64 -19.78
C ALA A 322 12.79 2.88 -20.66
N ARG A 323 11.92 1.87 -20.83
CA ARG A 323 10.74 1.93 -21.72
C ARG A 323 9.43 1.80 -20.96
N LEU A 324 9.35 2.47 -19.81
CA LEU A 324 8.25 2.32 -18.88
C LEU A 324 7.02 3.13 -19.29
N ASN A 325 5.86 2.47 -19.32
CA ASN A 325 4.57 3.14 -19.40
C ASN A 325 4.23 3.76 -18.02
N GLN A 326 4.63 5.02 -17.82
CA GLN A 326 4.45 5.69 -16.53
C GLN A 326 2.98 5.91 -16.15
N THR A 327 2.07 5.93 -17.13
CA THR A 327 0.62 5.98 -16.88
C THR A 327 0.12 4.65 -16.35
N GLU A 328 0.61 3.52 -16.88
CA GLU A 328 0.29 2.18 -16.39
C GLU A 328 0.77 1.99 -14.95
N LEU A 329 2.04 2.32 -14.65
CA LEU A 329 2.58 2.24 -13.28
C LEU A 329 1.79 3.11 -12.29
N ARG A 330 1.44 4.34 -12.66
CA ARG A 330 0.57 5.19 -11.83
C ARG A 330 -0.83 4.59 -11.66
N THR A 331 -1.41 4.00 -12.71
CA THR A 331 -2.73 3.37 -12.65
C THR A 331 -2.73 2.15 -11.72
N ILE A 332 -1.68 1.33 -11.76
CA ILE A 332 -1.47 0.23 -10.80
C ILE A 332 -1.46 0.77 -9.37
N ALA A 333 -0.75 1.87 -9.11
CA ALA A 333 -0.62 2.51 -7.79
C ALA A 333 -1.76 3.49 -7.43
N TYR A 334 -2.93 3.44 -8.07
CA TYR A 334 -4.07 4.35 -7.85
C TYR A 334 -3.76 5.85 -7.98
N ASN A 335 -2.77 6.21 -8.80
CA ASN A 335 -2.17 7.53 -8.97
C ASN A 335 -1.41 8.08 -7.75
N ASP A 336 -1.24 7.29 -6.69
CA ASP A 336 -0.32 7.60 -5.60
C ASP A 336 1.14 7.36 -6.07
N SER A 337 1.77 8.43 -6.54
CA SER A 337 3.18 8.37 -6.97
C SER A 337 4.17 8.07 -5.85
N SER A 338 3.77 8.07 -4.56
CA SER A 338 4.65 7.57 -3.49
C SER A 338 4.83 6.05 -3.54
N ARG A 339 3.84 5.33 -4.09
CA ARG A 339 3.83 3.87 -4.29
C ARG A 339 4.32 3.42 -5.68
N VAL A 340 4.72 4.37 -6.52
CA VAL A 340 5.41 4.10 -7.78
C VAL A 340 6.92 4.24 -7.57
N MET A 341 7.68 3.20 -7.90
CA MET A 341 9.14 3.23 -7.84
C MET A 341 9.71 2.82 -9.19
N VAL A 342 10.71 3.56 -9.67
CA VAL A 342 11.35 3.30 -10.96
C VAL A 342 12.84 3.05 -10.73
N VAL A 343 13.36 1.98 -11.33
CA VAL A 343 14.79 1.64 -11.29
C VAL A 343 15.31 1.50 -12.71
N HIS A 344 16.46 2.09 -13.02
CA HIS A 344 16.95 2.13 -14.41
C HIS A 344 17.57 0.80 -14.90
N ASP A 345 17.93 -0.09 -13.97
CA ASP A 345 18.65 -1.33 -14.24
C ASP A 345 18.32 -2.34 -13.12
N PHE A 346 18.11 -3.60 -13.48
CA PHE A 346 17.90 -4.70 -12.53
C PHE A 346 19.04 -4.84 -11.50
N ASN A 347 20.26 -4.41 -11.82
CA ASN A 347 21.36 -4.37 -10.85
C ASN A 347 21.12 -3.42 -9.66
N THR A 348 20.24 -2.41 -9.80
CA THR A 348 19.91 -1.45 -8.73
C THR A 348 18.67 -1.86 -7.91
N LEU A 349 18.05 -2.99 -8.23
CA LEU A 349 16.93 -3.53 -7.44
C LEU A 349 17.30 -3.79 -5.98
N SER A 350 18.53 -4.23 -5.68
CA SER A 350 18.95 -4.55 -4.30
C SER A 350 18.76 -3.41 -3.30
N THR A 351 18.94 -2.15 -3.73
CA THR A 351 18.71 -0.96 -2.87
C THR A 351 17.23 -0.66 -2.64
N LEU A 352 16.32 -1.25 -3.43
CA LEU A 352 14.88 -1.02 -3.33
C LEU A 352 14.21 -1.83 -2.21
N ALA A 353 14.80 -2.95 -1.79
CA ALA A 353 14.18 -3.87 -0.83
C ALA A 353 13.94 -3.22 0.54
N HIS A 354 14.87 -2.36 0.97
CA HIS A 354 14.75 -1.59 2.22
C HIS A 354 13.67 -0.50 2.11
N ARG A 355 13.61 0.21 0.97
CA ARG A 355 12.55 1.21 0.74
C ARG A 355 11.17 0.56 0.66
N LEU A 356 11.02 -0.59 -0.01
CA LEU A 356 9.75 -1.33 -0.01
C LEU A 356 9.36 -1.84 1.38
N ASN A 357 10.31 -2.33 2.19
CA ASN A 357 10.05 -2.67 3.59
C ASN A 357 9.51 -1.46 4.37
N ALA A 358 10.18 -0.30 4.27
CA ALA A 358 9.73 0.92 4.94
C ALA A 358 8.33 1.37 4.47
N GLU A 359 8.08 1.47 3.16
CA GLU A 359 6.81 1.98 2.62
C GLU A 359 5.63 1.00 2.82
N THR A 360 5.85 -0.31 2.74
CA THR A 360 4.78 -1.30 3.02
C THR A 360 4.34 -1.29 4.48
N CYS A 361 5.23 -0.93 5.40
CA CYS A 361 4.91 -0.79 6.82
C CYS A 361 4.25 0.55 7.20
N LEU A 362 4.13 1.48 6.24
CA LEU A 362 3.26 2.66 6.37
C LEU A 362 1.81 2.38 5.95
N VAL A 363 1.51 1.15 5.47
CA VAL A 363 0.14 0.79 5.06
C VAL A 363 -0.75 0.53 6.27
N SER A 364 -1.79 1.33 6.40
CA SER A 364 -2.74 1.26 7.51
C SER A 364 -3.54 -0.05 7.51
N HIS A 365 -3.71 -0.60 8.70
CA HIS A 365 -4.71 -1.61 9.01
C HIS A 365 -6.11 -0.99 8.91
N LYS A 366 -7.10 -1.77 8.49
CA LYS A 366 -8.48 -1.31 8.27
C LYS A 366 -9.53 -2.24 8.91
N PRO A 367 -9.59 -2.35 10.26
CA PRO A 367 -10.66 -3.10 10.93
C PRO A 367 -12.01 -2.46 10.65
N ASN A 368 -13.09 -3.24 10.73
CA ASN A 368 -14.44 -2.68 10.57
C ASN A 368 -14.84 -1.86 11.81
N LEU A 369 -15.79 -0.94 11.65
CA LEU A 369 -16.41 -0.29 12.82
C LEU A 369 -17.10 -1.33 13.70
N ASN A 370 -16.95 -1.17 15.02
CA ASN A 370 -17.36 -2.07 16.09
C ASN A 370 -16.58 -3.39 16.17
N GLU A 371 -15.65 -3.66 15.25
CA GLU A 371 -14.71 -4.78 15.36
C GLU A 371 -13.61 -4.45 16.37
N GLU A 372 -13.30 -5.39 17.26
CA GLU A 372 -12.17 -5.29 18.18
C GLU A 372 -11.04 -6.18 17.65
N VAL A 373 -9.86 -5.59 17.45
CA VAL A 373 -8.65 -6.32 17.03
C VAL A 373 -7.57 -6.18 18.09
N THR A 374 -6.85 -7.27 18.37
CA THR A 374 -5.72 -7.29 19.31
C THR A 374 -4.41 -7.27 18.51
N ASP A 375 -3.41 -6.54 19.01
CA ASP A 375 -2.10 -6.40 18.39
C ASP A 375 -1.00 -6.35 19.46
N THR A 376 0.25 -6.40 19.03
CA THR A 376 1.41 -6.24 19.92
C THR A 376 2.48 -5.42 19.25
N LEU A 377 3.02 -4.43 19.97
CA LEU A 377 4.11 -3.58 19.52
C LEU A 377 5.30 -3.75 20.45
N THR A 378 6.50 -3.85 19.91
CA THR A 378 7.71 -3.60 20.70
C THR A 378 7.95 -2.10 20.82
N LYS A 379 8.92 -1.73 21.65
CA LYS A 379 9.32 -0.33 21.84
C LYS A 379 9.62 0.35 20.50
N ASP A 380 9.16 1.59 20.35
CA ASP A 380 9.31 2.46 19.17
C ASP A 380 8.67 1.91 17.87
N GLU A 381 8.14 0.68 17.88
CA GLU A 381 7.34 0.11 16.79
C GLU A 381 5.99 0.82 16.68
N LYS A 382 5.53 1.01 15.44
CA LYS A 382 4.33 1.79 15.13
C LYS A 382 3.31 0.92 14.42
N ARG A 383 2.03 1.14 14.71
CA ARG A 383 0.91 0.60 13.93
C ARG A 383 0.01 1.71 13.43
N TYR A 384 -0.19 1.70 12.12
CA TYR A 384 -1.10 2.62 11.43
C TYR A 384 -2.46 1.95 11.25
N TYR A 385 -3.52 2.70 11.49
CA TYR A 385 -4.91 2.31 11.25
C TYR A 385 -5.62 3.40 10.44
N SER A 386 -6.67 3.02 9.72
CA SER A 386 -7.51 3.92 8.93
C SER A 386 -8.96 3.47 9.07
N PHE A 387 -9.83 4.40 9.46
CA PHE A 387 -11.24 4.17 9.69
C PHE A 387 -12.09 5.24 8.97
N PRO A 388 -13.28 4.89 8.45
CA PRO A 388 -14.18 5.87 7.88
C PRO A 388 -14.68 6.85 8.97
N MET A 389 -14.72 8.13 8.63
CA MET A 389 -15.34 9.16 9.47
C MET A 389 -16.85 9.20 9.22
N THR A 390 -17.65 9.32 10.28
CA THR A 390 -19.12 9.41 10.18
C THR A 390 -19.62 10.82 10.57
N PRO A 391 -20.86 11.20 10.21
CA PRO A 391 -21.43 12.50 10.57
C PRO A 391 -21.54 12.73 12.09
N ASP A 392 -21.78 11.66 12.86
CA ASP A 392 -21.85 11.71 14.33
C ASP A 392 -20.46 11.56 15.00
N GLY A 393 -19.39 11.45 14.21
CA GLY A 393 -18.03 11.20 14.68
C GLY A 393 -17.76 9.77 15.10
N ILE A 394 -16.56 9.51 15.61
CA ILE A 394 -16.15 8.17 16.06
C ILE A 394 -15.60 8.18 17.48
N THR A 395 -15.71 7.05 18.15
CA THR A 395 -15.08 6.80 19.45
C THR A 395 -14.07 5.66 19.33
N VAL A 396 -12.79 6.01 19.43
CA VAL A 396 -11.66 5.07 19.45
C VAL A 396 -11.49 4.56 20.86
N LYS A 397 -11.53 3.25 21.06
CA LYS A 397 -11.19 2.57 22.32
C LYS A 397 -9.88 1.83 22.16
N VAL A 398 -8.99 1.98 23.14
CA VAL A 398 -7.71 1.27 23.19
C VAL A 398 -7.55 0.65 24.58
N ASN A 399 -7.74 -0.67 24.69
CA ASN A 399 -7.61 -1.38 25.96
C ASN A 399 -6.19 -1.95 26.04
N GLN A 400 -5.35 -1.43 26.93
CA GLN A 400 -3.98 -1.90 27.13
C GLN A 400 -3.97 -3.00 28.21
N THR A 401 -3.35 -4.14 27.89
CA THR A 401 -3.26 -5.31 28.78
C THR A 401 -1.84 -5.54 29.31
N GLU A 402 -0.83 -5.11 28.55
CA GLU A 402 0.58 -5.08 28.92
C GLU A 402 1.25 -3.88 28.23
N GLY A 403 2.21 -3.23 28.89
CA GLY A 403 2.88 -2.02 28.41
C GLY A 403 1.95 -0.81 28.23
N GLU A 404 2.44 0.21 27.52
CA GLU A 404 1.70 1.43 27.19
C GLU A 404 1.93 1.84 25.73
N THR A 405 0.90 2.37 25.08
CA THR A 405 1.05 3.02 23.75
C THR A 405 0.79 4.52 23.80
N ASP A 406 1.60 5.32 23.12
CA ASP A 406 1.19 6.67 22.71
C ASP A 406 0.37 6.58 21.42
N GLY A 407 -0.65 7.42 21.28
CA GLY A 407 -1.48 7.45 20.07
C GLY A 407 -1.75 8.84 19.51
N PHE A 408 -1.84 8.90 18.18
CA PHE A 408 -2.03 10.14 17.41
C PHE A 408 -3.08 9.91 16.34
N TYR A 409 -3.91 10.91 16.05
CA TYR A 409 -4.85 10.86 14.92
C TYR A 409 -4.71 12.05 13.97
N SER A 410 -5.09 11.87 12.71
CA SER A 410 -5.15 12.92 11.70
C SER A 410 -6.22 12.65 10.64
N PHE A 411 -6.78 13.72 10.08
CA PHE A 411 -7.69 13.69 8.93
C PHE A 411 -6.97 13.88 7.58
N THR A 412 -5.69 14.26 7.59
CA THR A 412 -4.96 14.69 6.37
C THR A 412 -3.61 14.02 6.16
N GLU A 413 -2.96 13.57 7.24
CA GLU A 413 -1.73 12.79 7.17
C GLU A 413 -2.06 11.31 7.37
N GLU A 414 -1.77 10.46 6.36
CA GLU A 414 -2.04 9.00 6.44
C GLU A 414 -1.26 8.30 7.57
N ASN A 415 -0.13 8.90 7.98
CA ASN A 415 0.80 8.35 8.95
C ASN A 415 1.08 9.39 10.06
N PRO A 416 0.10 9.68 10.94
CA PRO A 416 0.29 10.66 12.00
C PRO A 416 1.39 10.23 12.98
N SER A 417 1.95 11.21 13.68
CA SER A 417 3.11 11.03 14.57
C SER A 417 3.14 12.13 15.61
N GLN A 418 4.06 12.05 16.58
CA GLN A 418 4.31 13.13 17.54
C GLN A 418 4.77 14.44 16.87
N SER A 419 5.09 14.39 15.57
CA SER A 419 5.57 15.52 14.78
C SER A 419 4.51 16.11 13.84
N VAL A 420 3.49 15.34 13.46
CA VAL A 420 2.38 15.77 12.59
C VAL A 420 1.12 15.00 12.99
N HIS A 421 0.14 15.68 13.59
CA HIS A 421 -1.14 15.10 13.99
C HIS A 421 -2.20 16.19 14.23
N ASP A 422 -3.48 15.83 14.12
CA ASP A 422 -4.61 16.72 14.46
C ASP A 422 -5.03 16.56 15.93
N GLY A 423 -4.77 15.41 16.53
CA GLY A 423 -4.94 15.21 17.97
C GLY A 423 -4.31 13.92 18.50
N LEU A 424 -4.56 13.63 19.77
CA LEU A 424 -4.01 12.49 20.51
C LEU A 424 -5.08 11.43 20.77
N ILE A 425 -4.67 10.17 20.90
CA ILE A 425 -5.49 9.11 21.49
C ILE A 425 -5.02 8.95 22.94
N GLU A 426 -5.86 9.36 23.89
CA GLU A 426 -5.55 9.39 25.32
C GLU A 426 -6.45 8.43 26.11
N GLY A 427 -5.84 7.64 27.00
CA GLY A 427 -6.52 6.69 27.86
C GLY A 427 -7.26 5.58 27.11
N GLU A 428 -8.26 4.98 27.77
CA GLU A 428 -9.03 3.86 27.22
C GLU A 428 -10.00 4.27 26.09
N THR A 429 -10.37 5.55 25.99
CA THR A 429 -11.45 6.00 25.09
C THR A 429 -11.27 7.46 24.67
N THR A 430 -11.17 7.70 23.36
CA THR A 430 -11.06 9.03 22.73
C THR A 430 -12.18 9.23 21.71
N TYR A 431 -13.00 10.28 21.88
CA TYR A 431 -13.99 10.69 20.88
C TYR A 431 -13.38 11.70 19.90
N ILE A 432 -13.52 11.42 18.61
CA ILE A 432 -13.05 12.24 17.49
C ILE A 432 -14.28 12.76 16.73
N SER A 433 -14.58 14.04 16.92
CA SER A 433 -15.61 14.73 16.13
C SER A 433 -15.14 14.97 14.69
N PRO A 434 -16.03 14.90 13.68
CA PRO A 434 -15.68 15.25 12.31
C PRO A 434 -15.31 16.74 12.21
N PRO A 435 -14.37 17.12 11.33
CA PRO A 435 -14.10 18.51 10.98
C PRO A 435 -15.34 19.21 10.42
N ASN A 436 -15.49 20.52 10.67
CA ASN A 436 -16.60 21.32 10.14
C ASN A 436 -16.71 21.22 8.61
N GLU A 437 -15.59 21.16 7.90
CA GLU A 437 -15.52 21.03 6.44
C GLU A 437 -16.07 19.69 5.94
N LEU A 438 -15.99 18.62 6.76
CA LEU A 438 -16.61 17.33 6.45
C LEU A 438 -18.10 17.32 6.83
N LEU A 439 -18.48 18.01 7.92
CA LEU A 439 -19.90 18.24 8.26
C LEU A 439 -20.64 18.97 7.13
N ASP A 440 -20.04 20.03 6.56
CA ASP A 440 -20.62 20.74 5.42
C ASP A 440 -20.77 19.83 4.19
N LYS A 441 -19.81 18.92 3.93
CA LYS A 441 -19.94 17.89 2.88
C LYS A 441 -21.10 16.94 3.15
N PHE A 442 -21.17 16.34 4.34
CA PHE A 442 -22.27 15.42 4.71
C PHE A 442 -23.65 16.09 4.56
N MET A 443 -23.81 17.32 5.06
CA MET A 443 -25.06 18.08 4.95
C MET A 443 -25.42 18.43 3.49
N SER A 444 -24.43 18.57 2.60
CA SER A 444 -24.67 18.82 1.17
C SER A 444 -25.04 17.56 0.38
N SER A 445 -24.57 16.39 0.81
CA SER A 445 -24.67 15.13 0.05
C SER A 445 -25.99 14.38 0.24
N GLU A 446 -26.78 14.68 1.28
CA GLU A 446 -28.15 14.15 1.49
C GLU A 446 -29.15 14.52 0.38
N SER A 447 -28.76 15.38 -0.58
CA SER A 447 -29.65 15.93 -1.61
C SER A 447 -29.66 15.20 -2.96
N THR A 448 -28.85 14.13 -3.15
CA THR A 448 -28.74 13.42 -4.44
C THR A 448 -28.55 11.90 -4.31
N GLU A 449 -29.50 11.11 -4.84
CA GLU A 449 -29.59 9.63 -4.74
C GLU A 449 -28.49 8.82 -5.48
N THR A 450 -27.30 9.37 -5.73
CA THR A 450 -26.24 8.74 -6.54
C THR A 450 -24.84 8.77 -5.90
N PHE A 451 -24.73 9.11 -4.61
CA PHE A 451 -23.46 9.47 -3.96
C PHE A 451 -22.95 8.51 -2.87
N GLY A 452 -23.44 7.28 -2.81
CA GLY A 452 -23.06 6.29 -1.78
C GLY A 452 -21.57 5.90 -1.72
N ASP A 453 -20.83 6.06 -2.81
CA ASP A 453 -19.40 5.68 -2.92
C ASP A 453 -18.44 6.84 -2.54
N SER A 454 -18.92 8.09 -2.58
CA SER A 454 -18.08 9.30 -2.46
C SER A 454 -17.94 9.84 -1.03
N ILE A 455 -18.83 9.42 -0.14
CA ILE A 455 -18.87 9.86 1.27
C ILE A 455 -17.97 8.97 2.14
N LEU A 456 -17.76 7.71 1.73
CA LEU A 456 -16.98 6.70 2.45
C LEU A 456 -15.45 6.87 2.30
N ASP A 457 -15.00 7.73 1.38
CA ASP A 457 -13.57 8.02 1.16
C ASP A 457 -12.96 8.93 2.25
N GLU A 458 -13.77 9.59 3.08
CA GLU A 458 -13.27 10.46 4.16
C GLU A 458 -12.81 9.63 5.38
N GLN A 459 -11.50 9.43 5.48
CA GLN A 459 -10.86 8.62 6.51
C GLN A 459 -10.30 9.47 7.65
N VAL A 460 -10.29 8.91 8.86
CA VAL A 460 -9.35 9.29 9.91
C VAL A 460 -8.24 8.24 9.99
N TYR A 461 -7.02 8.73 10.10
CA TYR A 461 -5.81 7.95 10.25
C TYR A 461 -5.37 7.99 11.71
N ILE A 462 -4.97 6.85 12.25
CA ILE A 462 -4.53 6.71 13.64
C ILE A 462 -3.19 5.98 13.64
N THR A 463 -2.27 6.42 14.50
CA THR A 463 -1.04 5.69 14.79
C THR A 463 -0.99 5.36 16.27
N LEU A 464 -0.63 4.14 16.61
CA LEU A 464 -0.23 3.73 17.96
C LEU A 464 1.27 3.38 17.95
N ASN A 465 2.02 3.86 18.96
CA ASN A 465 3.45 3.64 19.13
C ASN A 465 3.70 2.91 20.46
N GLY A 466 4.45 1.81 20.46
CA GLY A 466 4.83 1.10 21.69
C GLY A 466 5.87 1.85 22.52
N LYS A 467 5.67 2.01 23.84
CA LYS A 467 6.64 2.67 24.74
C LYS A 467 7.61 1.70 25.40
N GLU A 468 7.12 0.51 25.75
CA GLU A 468 7.85 -0.51 26.49
C GLU A 468 8.33 -1.63 25.57
N ASN A 469 9.10 -2.58 26.09
CA ASN A 469 9.66 -3.66 25.27
C ASN A 469 8.58 -4.51 24.59
N GLU A 470 7.42 -4.66 25.23
CA GLU A 470 6.24 -5.37 24.74
C GLU A 470 5.00 -4.58 25.19
N ASN A 471 4.07 -4.32 24.27
CA ASN A 471 2.87 -3.53 24.52
C ASN A 471 1.70 -4.24 23.83
N VAL A 472 0.83 -4.90 24.61
CA VAL A 472 -0.28 -5.73 24.13
C VAL A 472 -1.59 -4.98 24.36
N TYR A 473 -2.30 -4.67 23.28
CA TYR A 473 -3.53 -3.90 23.34
C TYR A 473 -4.60 -4.44 22.39
N SER A 474 -5.87 -4.13 22.68
CA SER A 474 -6.96 -4.18 21.70
C SER A 474 -7.37 -2.76 21.27
N ILE A 475 -7.78 -2.62 20.02
CA ILE A 475 -8.39 -1.40 19.47
C ILE A 475 -9.77 -1.73 18.89
N GLN A 476 -10.76 -0.92 19.25
CA GLN A 476 -12.13 -0.98 18.71
C GLN A 476 -12.59 0.44 18.40
N VAL A 477 -13.16 0.68 17.22
CA VAL A 477 -13.72 1.99 16.86
C VAL A 477 -15.23 1.91 16.74
N LEU A 478 -15.94 2.73 17.52
CA LEU A 478 -17.39 2.83 17.51
C LEU A 478 -17.84 4.08 16.76
N GLU A 479 -19.04 4.04 16.18
CA GLU A 479 -19.73 5.21 15.66
C GLU A 479 -20.33 6.07 16.78
N GLY A 480 -20.28 7.39 16.62
CA GLY A 480 -20.78 8.38 17.55
C GLY A 480 -19.88 8.59 18.77
N ASP A 481 -20.46 9.17 19.82
CA ASP A 481 -19.86 9.39 21.15
C ASP A 481 -19.72 8.11 22.00
N GLY A 482 -19.95 6.94 21.40
CA GLY A 482 -19.93 5.64 22.08
C GLY A 482 -21.09 5.41 23.06
N ASN A 483 -22.05 6.34 23.19
CA ASN A 483 -23.19 6.21 24.08
C ASN A 483 -24.38 5.53 23.35
N PRO A 484 -24.82 4.32 23.77
CA PRO A 484 -25.92 3.61 23.12
C PRO A 484 -27.24 4.41 23.06
N LYS A 485 -27.41 5.42 23.93
CA LYS A 485 -28.61 6.26 23.97
C LYS A 485 -28.66 7.35 22.89
N ASN A 486 -27.54 7.70 22.26
CA ASN A 486 -27.53 8.71 21.19
C ASN A 486 -27.79 8.14 19.79
N LYS A 487 -27.64 6.82 19.57
CA LYS A 487 -27.94 6.15 18.28
C LYS A 487 -29.37 6.38 17.75
N ASN A 488 -30.32 6.75 18.62
CA ASN A 488 -31.73 6.94 18.25
C ASN A 488 -32.13 8.41 17.96
N LYS A 489 -31.20 9.36 17.88
CA LYS A 489 -31.56 10.77 17.57
C LYS A 489 -31.78 11.04 16.08
N ASN A 490 -31.14 10.29 15.19
CA ASN A 490 -31.31 10.44 13.74
C ASN A 490 -32.34 9.46 13.13
N SER A 491 -32.89 8.52 13.91
CA SER A 491 -33.95 7.60 13.45
C SER A 491 -35.36 8.22 13.38
N SER A 492 -35.49 9.55 13.51
CA SER A 492 -36.77 10.28 13.54
C SER A 492 -37.09 11.05 12.25
N LEU A 493 -36.33 10.82 11.17
CA LEU A 493 -36.48 11.48 9.87
C LEU A 493 -36.93 10.51 8.75
N SER A 494 -37.75 9.50 9.08
CA SER A 494 -38.29 8.55 8.08
C SER A 494 -39.77 8.17 8.28
N GLU A 495 -40.60 9.14 8.69
CA GLU A 495 -42.06 9.08 8.49
C GLU A 495 -42.55 10.33 7.74
N ILE A 496 -42.29 10.36 6.42
CA ILE A 496 -43.03 11.24 5.51
C ILE A 496 -44.30 10.51 5.09
N ASP A 497 -45.41 10.90 5.72
CA ASP A 497 -46.73 10.37 5.48
C ASP A 497 -47.19 10.71 4.04
N VAL A 498 -47.45 9.70 3.22
CA VAL A 498 -47.78 9.88 1.78
C VAL A 498 -49.28 10.11 1.64
N SER A 499 -49.74 11.34 1.86
CA SER A 499 -51.09 11.78 1.47
C SER A 499 -51.04 12.58 0.17
N THR A 500 -51.51 11.99 -0.92
CA THR A 500 -51.63 12.66 -2.22
C THR A 500 -52.70 13.73 -2.24
N ASP A 501 -52.34 14.97 -2.57
CA ASP A 501 -53.30 16.00 -2.98
C ASP A 501 -53.90 15.65 -4.35
N GLN A 502 -55.22 15.40 -4.39
CA GLN A 502 -56.01 15.59 -5.61
C GLN A 502 -56.95 16.78 -5.43
N GLU A 503 -56.88 17.71 -6.39
CA GLU A 503 -57.79 18.85 -6.47
C GLU A 503 -59.26 18.39 -6.57
N LYS A 504 -60.16 18.99 -5.78
CA LYS A 504 -61.16 19.96 -6.31
C LYS A 504 -62.18 20.45 -5.30
N LEU A 505 -62.46 21.75 -5.44
CA LEU A 505 -63.69 22.46 -5.11
C LEU A 505 -64.97 21.59 -5.12
N THR A 506 -65.72 21.53 -4.02
CA THR A 506 -67.04 22.19 -3.83
C THR A 506 -67.85 21.64 -2.65
N GLY A 507 -68.57 22.54 -1.95
CA GLY A 507 -69.98 22.32 -1.57
C GLY A 507 -70.36 21.44 -0.36
N ASN A 508 -70.69 22.12 0.75
CA ASN A 508 -71.86 21.89 1.63
C ASN A 508 -72.24 20.50 2.20
N ASN A 509 -72.48 20.53 3.51
CA ASN A 509 -73.64 19.97 4.24
C ASN A 509 -73.68 18.51 4.76
N LEU A 510 -73.86 18.46 6.09
CA LEU A 510 -74.84 17.68 6.88
C LEU A 510 -74.59 16.18 7.24
N LEU A 511 -74.48 16.00 8.57
CA LEU A 511 -75.21 15.03 9.43
C LEU A 511 -74.84 13.52 9.50
N ASN A 512 -74.68 13.11 10.76
CA ASN A 512 -75.27 11.94 11.43
C ASN A 512 -74.62 10.53 11.38
N ASN A 513 -74.11 10.15 12.57
CA ASN A 513 -74.53 9.01 13.41
C ASN A 513 -74.20 7.55 13.06
N THR A 514 -73.91 6.82 14.17
CA THR A 514 -74.20 5.38 14.45
C THR A 514 -73.44 4.32 13.62
N SER A 515 -73.02 3.16 14.16
CA SER A 515 -73.05 2.65 15.55
C SER A 515 -72.22 1.36 15.69
N GLU A 516 -71.79 1.05 16.92
CA GLU A 516 -71.51 -0.30 17.45
C GLU A 516 -72.79 -1.22 17.41
N PRO A 517 -72.80 -2.53 17.81
CA PRO A 517 -71.85 -3.23 18.69
C PRO A 517 -71.52 -4.74 18.40
N ASP A 518 -70.61 -5.28 19.24
CA ASP A 518 -70.82 -6.43 20.15
C ASP A 518 -70.13 -7.81 19.99
N THR A 519 -69.84 -8.39 21.18
CA THR A 519 -69.38 -9.77 21.54
C THR A 519 -67.95 -10.22 21.17
N GLY A 520 -67.15 -10.86 22.06
CA GLY A 520 -67.24 -11.03 23.52
C GLY A 520 -66.34 -12.15 24.11
N ASN A 521 -65.74 -11.93 25.30
CA ASN A 521 -65.24 -12.88 26.34
C ASN A 521 -64.25 -14.04 25.99
N SER A 522 -63.37 -14.56 26.88
CA SER A 522 -62.96 -14.22 28.27
C SER A 522 -61.77 -15.09 28.77
N THR A 523 -60.89 -14.55 29.65
CA THR A 523 -60.15 -15.21 30.78
C THR A 523 -59.26 -16.46 30.53
N ASN A 524 -58.23 -16.87 31.32
CA ASN A 524 -57.70 -16.56 32.66
C ASN A 524 -56.20 -17.03 32.71
N THR A 525 -55.19 -16.28 33.18
CA THR A 525 -54.58 -16.16 34.56
C THR A 525 -53.90 -17.39 35.22
N GLY A 526 -52.72 -17.16 35.83
CA GLY A 526 -52.00 -18.05 36.78
C GLY A 526 -50.54 -18.31 36.33
N VAL A 527 -49.45 -17.69 36.83
CA VAL A 527 -48.92 -17.40 38.20
C VAL A 527 -48.32 -18.63 38.91
N GLY A 528 -47.05 -18.52 39.34
CA GLY A 528 -46.33 -19.50 40.16
C GLY A 528 -44.82 -19.21 40.25
N ASP A 529 -44.36 -18.65 41.38
CA ASP A 529 -43.01 -18.10 41.57
C ASP A 529 -41.97 -19.07 42.19
N ASN A 530 -40.71 -18.58 42.16
CA ASN A 530 -39.70 -18.62 43.24
C ASN A 530 -38.62 -19.72 43.37
N ASP A 531 -37.38 -19.23 43.18
CA ASP A 531 -36.23 -19.24 44.11
C ASP A 531 -35.29 -20.46 44.32
N ASN A 532 -34.06 -20.28 43.79
CA ASN A 532 -32.84 -20.03 44.58
C ASN A 532 -32.18 -21.17 45.40
N SER A 533 -30.97 -21.60 45.01
CA SER A 533 -29.78 -21.70 45.90
C SER A 533 -28.52 -22.29 45.22
N GLN A 534 -27.36 -21.78 45.67
CA GLN A 534 -25.98 -22.27 45.47
C GLN A 534 -25.44 -22.79 46.85
N PRO A 535 -24.16 -23.21 47.06
CA PRO A 535 -23.15 -23.84 46.18
C PRO A 535 -22.40 -25.04 46.87
N GLY A 536 -21.35 -25.59 46.22
CA GLY A 536 -20.24 -26.32 46.86
C GLY A 536 -19.54 -27.31 45.91
N LEU A 537 -18.35 -27.86 46.14
CA LEU A 537 -17.09 -27.50 46.82
C LEU A 537 -16.16 -28.74 46.74
N ASN A 538 -14.92 -28.57 46.27
CA ASN A 538 -13.70 -29.39 46.52
C ASN A 538 -13.51 -30.86 46.07
N GLY A 539 -12.25 -31.12 45.65
CA GLY A 539 -11.54 -32.43 45.64
C GLY A 539 -11.41 -33.09 44.25
N GLY A 540 -10.26 -33.63 43.81
CA GLY A 540 -8.91 -33.73 44.40
C GLY A 540 -8.05 -34.77 43.65
N GLU A 541 -6.73 -34.79 43.91
CA GLU A 541 -5.69 -35.75 43.43
C GLU A 541 -5.29 -35.69 41.93
N THR A 542 -4.04 -35.58 41.44
CA THR A 542 -2.61 -35.82 41.82
C THR A 542 -1.95 -37.06 41.18
N MET A 543 -0.63 -36.93 40.86
CA MET A 543 0.39 -37.88 40.34
C MET A 543 0.92 -37.42 38.95
N ALA A 544 2.10 -36.82 38.73
CA ALA A 544 3.37 -36.60 39.46
C ALA A 544 4.51 -37.65 39.27
N ALA A 545 5.75 -37.13 39.18
CA ALA A 545 7.08 -37.78 39.12
C ALA A 545 7.52 -38.42 37.77
N GLY A 546 8.78 -38.28 37.32
CA GLY A 546 9.97 -37.56 37.85
C GLY A 546 11.04 -37.32 36.74
N SER A 547 11.92 -36.29 36.83
CA SER A 547 13.20 -36.29 37.59
C SER A 547 14.32 -37.10 36.90
N ASN A 548 15.61 -36.74 36.81
CA ASN A 548 16.50 -35.69 37.40
C ASN A 548 17.84 -35.67 36.58
N ALA A 549 18.82 -34.76 36.70
CA ALA A 549 18.98 -33.40 37.26
C ALA A 549 20.42 -32.85 36.97
N ASN A 550 20.68 -31.59 37.34
CA ASN A 550 21.99 -30.94 37.66
C ASN A 550 22.99 -30.46 36.58
N GLY A 551 23.47 -29.22 36.81
CA GLY A 551 24.69 -28.62 36.24
C GLY A 551 24.83 -27.13 36.62
N THR A 552 25.51 -26.82 37.73
CA THR A 552 25.67 -25.46 38.30
C THR A 552 27.05 -24.83 38.05
N ASN A 553 27.11 -23.50 37.92
CA ASN A 553 28.17 -22.50 38.27
C ASN A 553 27.83 -21.19 37.49
N GLY A 554 27.99 -19.93 37.94
CA GLY A 554 28.90 -19.32 38.93
C GLY A 554 30.22 -18.91 38.24
N ASP A 555 30.72 -17.66 38.23
CA ASP A 555 30.31 -16.39 38.85
C ASP A 555 31.04 -15.17 38.19
N SER A 556 30.59 -13.93 38.46
CA SER A 556 31.35 -12.66 38.61
C SER A 556 32.31 -12.06 37.52
N SER A 557 31.91 -10.84 37.04
CA SER A 557 32.61 -9.53 37.13
C SER A 557 33.84 -9.09 36.27
N MET A 558 33.75 -7.85 35.74
CA MET A 558 34.79 -6.80 35.47
C MET A 558 35.98 -7.15 34.53
N GLY A 559 36.65 -6.24 33.80
CA GLY A 559 36.54 -4.78 33.56
C GLY A 559 37.91 -4.20 33.08
N SER A 560 37.95 -3.07 32.34
CA SER A 560 39.17 -2.31 31.91
C SER A 560 40.18 -3.03 30.96
N SER A 561 41.19 -2.41 30.32
CA SER A 561 41.35 -1.12 29.59
C SER A 561 42.70 -1.11 28.82
N SER A 562 42.86 -0.21 27.82
CA SER A 562 44.15 0.37 27.30
C SER A 562 45.30 -0.51 26.73
N GLU A 563 45.79 -0.10 25.54
CA GLU A 563 47.20 0.10 25.05
C GLU A 563 48.37 -0.82 25.57
N ASP A 564 49.43 -1.18 24.82
CA ASP A 564 50.21 -0.42 23.82
C ASP A 564 51.04 -1.33 22.85
N LYS A 565 51.89 -0.71 22.01
CA LYS A 565 52.71 -1.20 20.86
C LYS A 565 53.67 -2.39 21.05
N GLY A 566 54.08 -2.98 19.91
CA GLY A 566 55.32 -3.75 19.74
C GLY A 566 55.75 -3.93 18.27
N ASP A 567 56.80 -3.21 17.83
CA ASP A 567 57.38 -3.29 16.46
C ASP A 567 58.20 -4.56 16.18
N ASN A 568 58.38 -4.89 14.90
CA ASN A 568 59.60 -5.58 14.43
C ASN A 568 59.97 -5.20 12.98
N LYS A 569 61.27 -5.22 12.64
CA LYS A 569 61.86 -4.42 11.54
C LYS A 569 62.89 -5.22 10.69
N ALA A 570 63.07 -4.77 9.43
CA ALA A 570 64.14 -5.12 8.47
C ALA A 570 64.14 -6.56 7.87
N GLY A 571 64.64 -6.80 6.64
CA GLY A 571 65.20 -5.88 5.62
C GLY A 571 65.69 -6.62 4.34
N ASP A 572 66.05 -5.85 3.30
CA ASP A 572 66.75 -6.21 2.03
C ASP A 572 66.08 -7.24 1.06
N GLY A 573 66.20 -7.18 -0.28
CA GLY A 573 66.76 -6.14 -1.18
C GLY A 573 67.67 -6.68 -2.30
N ASP A 574 67.21 -6.73 -3.57
CA ASP A 574 68.05 -6.58 -4.79
C ASP A 574 67.19 -6.30 -6.06
N SER A 575 67.83 -6.22 -7.24
CA SER A 575 67.50 -5.26 -8.31
C SER A 575 67.60 -5.84 -9.74
N GLY A 576 67.12 -5.07 -10.73
CA GLY A 576 67.29 -5.36 -12.16
C GLY A 576 66.76 -4.26 -13.08
N GLN A 577 67.66 -3.59 -13.82
CA GLN A 577 67.35 -2.55 -14.82
C GLN A 577 67.93 -2.91 -16.19
N ASP A 578 67.17 -2.60 -17.25
CA ASP A 578 67.66 -2.10 -18.56
C ASP A 578 66.42 -1.77 -19.43
N LYS A 579 66.39 -0.88 -20.44
CA LYS A 579 67.06 0.39 -20.75
C LYS A 579 66.43 0.90 -22.07
N THR A 580 65.99 2.16 -22.08
CA THR A 580 66.02 3.12 -23.22
C THR A 580 65.46 2.78 -24.62
N GLY A 581 64.55 3.66 -25.11
CA GLY A 581 64.29 3.92 -26.54
C GLY A 581 63.48 5.22 -26.74
N LYS A 582 63.92 6.14 -27.61
CA LYS A 582 63.34 7.49 -27.81
C LYS A 582 62.92 7.72 -29.29
N ASN A 583 62.13 8.79 -29.50
CA ASN A 583 61.67 9.42 -30.76
C ASN A 583 60.29 8.94 -31.28
N GLY A 584 59.42 9.79 -31.86
CA GLY A 584 59.46 11.26 -31.94
C GLY A 584 58.51 11.88 -32.99
N ASN A 585 57.73 12.89 -32.56
CA ASN A 585 57.12 14.02 -33.30
C ASN A 585 56.09 13.85 -34.46
N ASN A 586 55.24 14.88 -34.51
CA ASN A 586 54.46 15.48 -35.62
C ASN A 586 53.14 14.85 -36.12
N GLY A 587 52.08 15.68 -36.07
CA GLY A 587 51.50 16.19 -37.32
C GLY A 587 49.99 16.05 -37.53
N THR A 588 49.26 17.15 -37.35
CA THR A 588 48.10 17.64 -38.15
C THR A 588 47.78 16.87 -39.45
N SER A 589 46.52 16.68 -39.87
CA SER A 589 45.49 17.73 -40.06
C SER A 589 44.06 17.18 -40.17
N GLU A 590 43.09 18.10 -40.26
CA GLU A 590 41.74 17.86 -40.78
C GLU A 590 41.79 17.34 -42.24
N ASP A 591 40.76 16.63 -42.69
CA ASP A 591 39.90 17.18 -43.74
C ASP A 591 38.55 16.46 -43.92
N THR A 592 37.58 17.20 -44.46
CA THR A 592 36.23 16.75 -44.81
C THR A 592 36.16 16.14 -46.21
N ASN A 593 35.20 15.23 -46.49
CA ASN A 593 34.17 15.48 -47.52
C ASN A 593 33.10 14.40 -47.70
N ASN A 594 32.06 14.78 -48.45
CA ASN A 594 30.76 14.15 -48.67
C ASN A 594 30.65 13.51 -50.08
N PHE A 595 29.46 13.01 -50.47
CA PHE A 595 29.08 12.29 -51.71
C PHE A 595 29.53 10.80 -51.75
N GLY A 596 28.72 9.80 -52.16
CA GLY A 596 27.31 9.76 -52.54
C GLY A 596 27.05 9.52 -54.03
N ASP A 597 26.71 8.28 -54.45
CA ASP A 597 25.78 8.07 -55.57
C ASP A 597 25.17 6.63 -55.69
N LYS A 598 24.15 6.56 -56.54
CA LYS A 598 23.04 5.60 -56.69
C LYS A 598 23.30 4.24 -57.41
N ASN A 599 22.35 3.33 -57.18
CA ASN A 599 21.68 2.39 -58.12
C ASN A 599 22.46 1.28 -58.89
N GLY A 600 21.92 0.06 -58.79
CA GLY A 600 22.12 -1.06 -59.71
C GLY A 600 21.01 -2.12 -59.53
N ASN A 601 20.22 -2.40 -60.58
CA ASN A 601 18.91 -3.08 -60.50
C ASN A 601 18.96 -4.56 -60.94
N SER A 602 18.02 -5.40 -60.46
CA SER A 602 17.62 -6.66 -61.11
C SER A 602 16.17 -7.03 -60.73
N THR A 603 15.24 -6.86 -61.66
CA THR A 603 13.83 -7.34 -61.68
C THR A 603 13.77 -8.80 -62.16
N THR A 604 12.75 -9.61 -61.90
CA THR A 604 11.37 -9.67 -62.48
C THR A 604 10.64 -10.87 -61.80
N ASP A 605 9.33 -11.16 -61.84
CA ASP A 605 8.02 -10.53 -62.13
C ASP A 605 6.97 -11.52 -61.50
N GLY A 606 5.68 -11.25 -61.23
CA GLY A 606 4.84 -10.07 -61.42
C GLY A 606 3.38 -10.49 -61.71
N GLN A 607 2.41 -10.03 -60.90
CA GLN A 607 0.94 -9.93 -61.07
C GLN A 607 0.35 -9.70 -59.65
N GLY A 608 -0.43 -8.67 -59.30
CA GLY A 608 -1.46 -7.88 -60.01
C GLY A 608 -2.83 -8.30 -59.44
N THR A 609 -3.70 -7.47 -58.85
CA THR A 609 -4.11 -6.08 -59.18
C THR A 609 -4.63 -5.30 -57.94
N SER A 610 -5.13 -4.06 -58.14
CA SER A 610 -5.33 -3.00 -57.11
C SER A 610 -6.80 -2.87 -56.55
N PRO A 611 -7.24 -1.74 -55.95
CA PRO A 611 -7.72 -1.70 -54.55
C PRO A 611 -9.25 -1.53 -54.38
N ILE A 612 -9.79 -1.72 -53.15
CA ILE A 612 -11.20 -1.46 -52.81
C ILE A 612 -11.34 -0.60 -51.53
N SER A 613 -12.41 0.21 -51.53
CA SER A 613 -12.74 1.31 -50.62
C SER A 613 -13.24 0.90 -49.23
N MET A 614 -13.24 1.87 -48.29
CA MET A 614 -14.15 1.87 -47.14
C MET A 614 -15.62 1.73 -47.59
N GLY A 615 -16.43 1.00 -46.82
CA GLY A 615 -17.89 0.92 -46.96
C GLY A 615 -18.53 -0.10 -46.02
N ASP A 616 -19.49 0.39 -45.22
CA ASP A 616 -20.54 -0.31 -44.46
C ASP A 616 -20.25 -1.24 -43.27
N TYR A 617 -20.99 -0.95 -42.19
CA TYR A 617 -21.22 -1.80 -41.02
C TYR A 617 -22.02 -3.05 -41.38
N GLY A 618 -21.61 -4.24 -40.93
CA GLY A 618 -22.43 -5.44 -41.10
C GLY A 618 -21.94 -6.72 -40.42
N GLY A 619 -22.62 -7.10 -39.33
CA GLY A 619 -22.88 -8.52 -38.98
C GLY A 619 -21.72 -9.39 -38.45
N LEU A 620 -21.74 -9.66 -37.15
CA LEU A 620 -21.05 -10.83 -36.56
C LEU A 620 -21.58 -12.15 -37.16
N PRO A 621 -20.73 -13.14 -37.47
CA PRO A 621 -21.17 -14.44 -37.96
C PRO A 621 -21.89 -15.24 -36.86
N ARG A 622 -23.17 -15.58 -37.09
CA ARG A 622 -23.93 -16.50 -36.23
C ARG A 622 -23.44 -17.94 -36.44
N PHE A 623 -22.77 -18.51 -35.44
CA PHE A 623 -22.66 -19.96 -35.31
C PHE A 623 -23.98 -20.54 -34.78
N SER A 624 -24.74 -21.17 -35.67
CA SER A 624 -25.91 -21.99 -35.33
C SER A 624 -25.63 -23.45 -35.72
N GLY A 625 -25.76 -24.39 -34.79
CA GLY A 625 -26.04 -25.79 -35.17
C GLY A 625 -25.14 -26.92 -34.66
N MET A 626 -24.71 -26.93 -33.39
CA MET A 626 -24.53 -28.20 -32.66
C MET A 626 -25.19 -28.10 -31.29
N GLY A 627 -26.26 -28.88 -31.09
CA GLY A 627 -27.10 -28.81 -29.90
C GLY A 627 -26.52 -29.55 -28.70
N PHE A 628 -25.69 -28.87 -27.91
CA PHE A 628 -25.29 -29.37 -26.59
C PHE A 628 -26.43 -29.20 -25.59
N ASN A 629 -27.16 -30.29 -25.33
CA ASN A 629 -28.36 -30.31 -24.49
C ASN A 629 -28.07 -30.21 -22.97
N GLY A 630 -26.83 -29.85 -22.58
CA GLY A 630 -26.37 -29.73 -21.19
C GLY A 630 -26.54 -28.34 -20.55
N GLN A 631 -26.81 -27.28 -21.33
CA GLN A 631 -26.89 -25.89 -20.81
C GLN A 631 -28.08 -25.59 -19.87
N ARG A 632 -28.84 -26.58 -19.40
CA ARG A 632 -30.23 -26.38 -18.98
C ARG A 632 -30.53 -26.37 -17.48
N ASN A 633 -29.56 -26.45 -16.56
CA ASN A 633 -29.87 -26.48 -15.11
C ASN A 633 -28.85 -25.87 -14.13
N VAL A 634 -27.89 -25.05 -14.57
CA VAL A 634 -27.09 -24.22 -13.64
C VAL A 634 -27.91 -22.98 -13.28
N ARG A 635 -28.47 -22.96 -12.06
CA ARG A 635 -29.25 -21.83 -11.53
C ARG A 635 -28.34 -20.99 -10.65
N CYS A 636 -27.96 -19.81 -11.14
CA CYS A 636 -27.19 -18.86 -10.34
C CYS A 636 -28.08 -18.21 -9.29
N PRO A 637 -27.63 -18.10 -8.03
CA PRO A 637 -28.29 -17.31 -7.01
C PRO A 637 -28.07 -15.81 -7.25
N ASP A 638 -29.05 -14.99 -6.87
CA ASP A 638 -29.09 -13.57 -7.21
C ASP A 638 -28.24 -12.68 -6.26
N ASN A 639 -27.75 -13.24 -5.14
CA ASN A 639 -27.17 -12.48 -4.03
C ASN A 639 -25.88 -13.09 -3.43
N GLN A 640 -25.25 -14.07 -4.10
CA GLN A 640 -24.00 -14.67 -3.65
C GLN A 640 -23.16 -15.14 -4.83
N VAL A 641 -21.83 -15.17 -4.65
CA VAL A 641 -20.89 -15.71 -5.64
C VAL A 641 -20.68 -17.19 -5.36
N VAL A 642 -20.94 -18.06 -6.34
CA VAL A 642 -20.73 -19.51 -6.21
C VAL A 642 -20.13 -20.09 -7.49
N PHE A 643 -19.21 -21.04 -7.32
CA PHE A 643 -18.62 -21.81 -8.40
C PHE A 643 -19.32 -23.18 -8.47
N GLN A 644 -19.79 -23.58 -9.65
CA GLN A 644 -20.51 -24.84 -9.86
C GLN A 644 -19.84 -25.64 -10.99
N ALA A 645 -19.58 -26.93 -10.79
CA ALA A 645 -19.03 -27.79 -11.85
C ALA A 645 -19.93 -27.81 -13.09
N PHE A 646 -19.35 -27.86 -14.28
CA PHE A 646 -20.12 -27.98 -15.51
C PHE A 646 -20.51 -29.44 -15.76
N ALA A 647 -21.80 -29.68 -16.02
CA ALA A 647 -22.32 -31.02 -16.24
C ALA A 647 -21.69 -31.68 -17.48
N GLY A 648 -20.96 -32.79 -17.29
CA GLY A 648 -20.36 -33.59 -18.36
C GLY A 648 -19.00 -33.12 -18.91
N ARG A 649 -18.39 -32.06 -18.35
CA ARG A 649 -17.01 -31.62 -18.65
C ARG A 649 -16.35 -31.16 -17.35
N CYS A 650 -15.54 -32.03 -16.73
CA CYS A 650 -14.88 -31.73 -15.45
C CYS A 650 -13.72 -30.74 -15.57
N ASP A 651 -13.25 -30.49 -16.79
CA ASP A 651 -12.39 -29.36 -17.17
C ASP A 651 -13.15 -28.03 -17.31
N LEU A 652 -14.48 -28.00 -17.16
CA LEU A 652 -15.29 -26.78 -17.20
C LEU A 652 -16.03 -26.52 -15.87
N TYR A 653 -16.22 -25.25 -15.53
CA TYR A 653 -17.00 -24.81 -14.38
C TYR A 653 -17.71 -23.48 -14.64
N THR A 654 -18.74 -23.17 -13.87
CA THR A 654 -19.52 -21.93 -14.00
C THR A 654 -19.31 -21.08 -12.76
N LEU A 655 -18.82 -19.86 -12.95
CA LEU A 655 -18.91 -18.78 -11.98
C LEU A 655 -20.31 -18.17 -12.08
N CYS A 656 -21.05 -18.23 -10.98
CA CYS A 656 -22.30 -17.51 -10.78
C CYS A 656 -22.05 -16.31 -9.86
N ALA A 657 -22.37 -15.09 -10.32
CA ALA A 657 -22.29 -13.88 -9.51
C ALA A 657 -23.51 -12.99 -9.79
N CYS A 658 -24.31 -12.71 -8.76
CA CYS A 658 -25.50 -11.85 -8.84
C CYS A 658 -26.44 -12.22 -10.02
N GLY A 659 -26.78 -13.51 -10.15
CA GLY A 659 -27.60 -14.03 -11.26
C GLY A 659 -26.89 -14.15 -12.62
N VAL A 660 -25.71 -13.53 -12.81
CA VAL A 660 -24.89 -13.65 -14.04
C VAL A 660 -24.09 -14.94 -14.01
N LYS A 661 -24.04 -15.63 -15.16
CA LYS A 661 -23.26 -16.88 -15.35
C LYS A 661 -22.09 -16.67 -16.32
N VAL A 662 -20.90 -17.12 -15.92
CA VAL A 662 -19.70 -17.14 -16.76
C VAL A 662 -19.18 -18.57 -16.80
N LEU A 663 -19.05 -19.13 -18.00
CA LEU A 663 -18.44 -20.45 -18.21
C LEU A 663 -16.92 -20.29 -18.29
N LEU A 664 -16.20 -21.07 -17.49
CA LEU A 664 -14.75 -21.04 -17.33
C LEU A 664 -14.18 -22.44 -17.57
N GLU A 665 -12.93 -22.51 -18.02
CA GLU A 665 -12.19 -23.75 -18.28
C GLU A 665 -10.98 -23.82 -17.34
N CYS A 666 -10.74 -25.00 -16.78
CA CYS A 666 -9.53 -25.29 -16.01
C CYS A 666 -8.33 -25.40 -16.94
N SER A 667 -7.15 -24.99 -16.46
CA SER A 667 -5.91 -25.12 -17.22
C SER A 667 -5.68 -26.58 -17.66
N PRO A 668 -5.12 -26.85 -18.85
CA PRO A 668 -4.97 -28.20 -19.38
C PRO A 668 -4.28 -29.16 -18.40
N GLY A 669 -4.97 -30.25 -18.05
CA GLY A 669 -4.49 -31.23 -17.07
C GLY A 669 -5.02 -31.05 -15.64
N LEU A 670 -5.93 -30.10 -15.41
CA LEU A 670 -6.66 -29.90 -14.15
C LEU A 670 -8.17 -30.11 -14.36
N TYR A 671 -8.88 -30.53 -13.30
CA TYR A 671 -10.34 -30.61 -13.24
C TYR A 671 -10.89 -29.75 -12.10
N PHE A 672 -12.13 -29.26 -12.24
CA PHE A 672 -12.78 -28.43 -11.24
C PHE A 672 -13.26 -29.26 -10.05
N ASP A 673 -12.74 -28.94 -8.88
CA ASP A 673 -13.02 -29.60 -7.62
C ASP A 673 -14.07 -28.82 -6.82
N THR A 674 -15.31 -29.33 -6.82
CA THR A 674 -16.43 -28.73 -6.10
C THR A 674 -16.25 -28.65 -4.58
N SER A 675 -15.31 -29.43 -4.00
CA SER A 675 -15.09 -29.43 -2.54
C SER A 675 -14.25 -28.25 -2.07
N ILE A 676 -13.40 -27.70 -2.95
CA ILE A 676 -12.55 -26.52 -2.68
C ILE A 676 -12.90 -25.30 -3.55
N GLY A 677 -13.81 -25.45 -4.52
CA GLY A 677 -14.27 -24.36 -5.40
C GLY A 677 -13.25 -23.93 -6.46
N ALA A 678 -12.26 -24.77 -6.78
CA ALA A 678 -11.12 -24.42 -7.64
C ALA A 678 -10.69 -25.58 -8.55
N CYS A 679 -9.88 -25.30 -9.57
CA CYS A 679 -9.26 -26.33 -10.41
C CYS A 679 -8.12 -27.04 -9.66
N ASN A 680 -8.15 -28.36 -9.63
CA ASN A 680 -7.24 -29.24 -8.90
C ASN A 680 -6.69 -30.33 -9.85
N PHE A 681 -5.65 -31.04 -9.44
CA PHE A 681 -5.06 -32.10 -10.26
C PHE A 681 -6.06 -33.25 -10.51
N ILE A 682 -6.09 -33.79 -11.73
CA ILE A 682 -7.06 -34.82 -12.15
C ILE A 682 -7.13 -36.01 -11.18
N GLN A 683 -6.02 -36.45 -10.59
CA GLN A 683 -5.99 -37.56 -9.63
C GLN A 683 -6.58 -37.25 -8.23
N LEU A 684 -6.93 -35.99 -7.95
CA LEU A 684 -7.53 -35.53 -6.69
C LEU A 684 -9.02 -35.18 -6.83
N VAL A 685 -9.57 -35.17 -8.05
CA VAL A 685 -10.96 -34.76 -8.32
C VAL A 685 -11.83 -35.95 -8.71
N ASP A 686 -12.87 -36.22 -7.92
CA ASP A 686 -13.89 -37.20 -8.31
C ASP A 686 -14.85 -36.61 -9.35
N CYS A 687 -14.48 -36.72 -10.62
CA CYS A 687 -15.30 -36.32 -11.76
C CYS A 687 -16.59 -37.15 -11.91
N ALA A 688 -16.71 -38.32 -11.25
CA ALA A 688 -17.85 -39.22 -11.42
C ALA A 688 -19.14 -38.76 -10.70
N SER A 689 -19.06 -37.80 -9.79
CA SER A 689 -20.25 -37.24 -9.11
C SER A 689 -21.00 -36.18 -9.92
N SER A 690 -20.55 -35.85 -11.13
CA SER A 690 -21.27 -34.97 -12.07
C SER A 690 -22.37 -35.74 -12.82
N PRO A 691 -23.66 -35.42 -12.65
CA PRO A 691 -24.74 -36.26 -13.16
C PRO A 691 -24.96 -36.08 -14.67
N TYR A 692 -24.90 -37.17 -15.44
CA TYR A 692 -25.95 -37.75 -16.34
C TYR A 692 -25.37 -39.02 -17.04
N PRO A 693 -26.15 -39.88 -17.73
CA PRO A 693 -26.04 -41.33 -17.55
C PRO A 693 -25.26 -42.02 -18.68
N ASP A 694 -25.06 -43.32 -18.52
CA ASP A 694 -24.37 -44.23 -19.44
C ASP A 694 -24.63 -43.97 -20.94
N LEU A 695 -23.56 -43.76 -21.69
CA LEU A 695 -23.49 -44.04 -23.12
C LEU A 695 -22.30 -44.97 -23.45
N ILE A 696 -22.51 -46.23 -23.08
CA ILE A 696 -22.05 -47.46 -23.73
C ILE A 696 -20.76 -47.33 -24.59
N VAL A 697 -19.64 -47.82 -24.03
CA VAL A 697 -18.42 -48.08 -24.81
C VAL A 697 -18.64 -49.27 -25.74
N ILE A 698 -18.92 -49.02 -27.02
CA ILE A 698 -18.82 -50.06 -28.06
C ILE A 698 -17.34 -50.24 -28.41
N LYS A 699 -16.71 -51.27 -27.83
CA LYS A 699 -15.39 -51.75 -28.27
C LYS A 699 -15.49 -52.48 -29.60
N ASN A 700 -15.14 -51.82 -30.70
CA ASN A 700 -14.80 -52.52 -31.94
C ASN A 700 -13.30 -52.85 -31.97
N LYS A 701 -12.97 -54.13 -31.79
CA LYS A 701 -11.72 -54.72 -32.29
C LYS A 701 -11.84 -54.86 -33.82
N GLN A 702 -10.82 -54.43 -34.56
CA GLN A 702 -10.11 -55.19 -35.61
C GLN A 702 -9.29 -54.25 -36.49
N GLY A 703 -8.06 -54.65 -36.83
CA GLY A 703 -7.12 -53.92 -37.69
C GLY A 703 -5.85 -53.55 -36.96
#